data_AF-A0A3Q1C9P3-F1
#
_entry.id   AF-A0A3Q1C9P3-F1
#
_cell.length_a   1.000
_cell.length_b   1.000
_cell.length_c   1.000
_cell.angle_alpha   90.00
_cell.angle_beta   90.00
_cell.angle_gamma   90.00
#
_symmetry.space_group_name_H-M   'P 1'
#
loop_
_entity.id
_entity.type
_entity.pdbx_description
1 polymer ?
#
loop_
_entity_poly.entity_id
_entity_poly.type
_entity_poly.pdbx_seq_one_letter_code
_entity_poly.pdbx_strand_id
1 'polypeptide(L)'
;MPLPNILCIAKDPISGNTTHTLVCERKEEMIEKIKLLDIETQAAIVSHIQEVTHNQLNVLDLSWLEEGSELAHDELEPLSRNMAASLRQLIDQRDKASECGQNSGGQHLSVELADTKSKLRRYRQELEEKTEQLMDSKHEVERLDQELQRLKQENQSLSCEARSVRVYRDEVDSLRERAARVDRLETELTRCKEKLNDVHFYKTRVEELREDNLTLMETKVLLEEQLSASRGRCDKLHTLEKDNLLLRAKIHDLEMERDNERRRLEELVEENMLLEIGQKQSMNESAHLGWELEQLTKNHDNTNTESKTPRKSLVHELNECVSSRVLKLEKENRELQASIERLKEENHVLQEQQLHTQELDRENQSLSNKLERLQGLLDQERMTNQDMESLGEELLKEKQCLEREMHALRATKDRQISELESEKQHLSDAVASLQERAQSNSEARVREVEAKNRLLHQSITDTSSRLASLETQLKVVSEEADRLRERAGRCEEVEREAARLERSRDSLSRENHFLEAEEAQRELQRLGKQEAENSLLSKENLDLRCSVENLRSSTARLPTLQEELQEVQRERQELQRRLEEASEETQGEKKRAERLELNLAALNQEKRRLEEEVEKSKEERVEVERKRRETQSREEELRREVEELKEEIYLLSVFC
;
A
#
# COMPACT_ATOMS: atom_id res chain seq x y z
N MET A 1 -12.85 63.48 -27.43
CA MET A 1 -13.39 62.45 -26.50
C MET A 1 -14.18 63.16 -25.41
N PRO A 2 -15.36 62.68 -24.99
CA PRO A 2 -15.97 63.21 -23.78
C PRO A 2 -15.04 62.86 -22.62
N LEU A 3 -14.64 63.85 -21.83
CA LEU A 3 -13.75 63.61 -20.69
C LEU A 3 -14.43 62.67 -19.69
N PRO A 4 -13.67 61.79 -19.00
CA PRO A 4 -14.22 60.94 -17.94
C PRO A 4 -14.91 61.82 -16.91
N ASN A 5 -16.13 61.44 -16.54
CA ASN A 5 -16.89 62.15 -15.50
C ASN A 5 -16.06 62.10 -14.20
N ILE A 6 -15.50 63.25 -13.78
CA ILE A 6 -14.57 63.32 -12.63
C ILE A 6 -15.23 62.81 -11.34
N LEU A 7 -16.57 62.86 -11.27
CA LEU A 7 -17.38 62.26 -10.21
C LEU A 7 -17.26 60.74 -10.10
N CYS A 8 -16.84 60.05 -11.17
CA CYS A 8 -16.59 58.60 -11.15
C CYS A 8 -15.21 58.25 -10.59
N ILE A 9 -14.25 59.18 -10.63
CA ILE A 9 -12.90 58.96 -10.06
C ILE A 9 -12.91 59.12 -8.53
N ALA A 10 -13.86 59.91 -8.01
CA ALA A 10 -13.96 60.24 -6.58
C ALA A 10 -14.90 59.31 -5.76
N LYS A 11 -15.56 58.32 -6.37
CA LYS A 11 -16.50 57.44 -5.65
C LYS A 11 -15.83 56.16 -5.15
N ASP A 12 -15.42 56.16 -3.88
CA ASP A 12 -15.32 54.94 -3.06
C ASP A 12 -16.67 54.64 -2.40
N PRO A 13 -17.04 53.36 -2.18
CA PRO A 13 -18.37 52.96 -1.70
C PRO A 13 -18.57 53.09 -0.18
N ILE A 14 -17.67 53.75 0.57
CA ILE A 14 -17.78 53.84 2.04
C ILE A 14 -17.33 55.23 2.52
N SER A 15 -18.26 56.19 2.54
CA SER A 15 -18.20 57.37 3.42
C SER A 15 -19.57 58.06 3.41
N GLY A 16 -20.34 57.81 4.46
CA GLY A 16 -21.53 58.59 4.76
C GLY A 16 -21.14 59.78 5.64
N ASN A 17 -21.70 60.94 5.29
CA ASN A 17 -21.72 62.20 6.02
C ASN A 17 -20.39 62.94 6.19
N THR A 18 -20.29 64.13 5.57
CA THR A 18 -20.32 65.42 6.28
C THR A 18 -20.40 66.59 5.28
N THR A 19 -21.33 67.48 5.52
CA THR A 19 -21.37 68.87 5.06
C THR A 19 -20.13 69.63 5.51
N HIS A 20 -19.47 70.37 4.63
CA HIS A 20 -18.86 71.70 4.83
C HIS A 20 -18.03 72.05 3.58
N THR A 21 -18.27 73.24 3.01
CA THR A 21 -17.41 74.01 2.08
C THR A 21 -16.40 73.23 1.23
N LEU A 22 -16.64 73.18 -0.08
CA LEU A 22 -15.82 72.65 -1.18
C LEU A 22 -14.30 72.94 -1.07
N VAL A 23 -13.59 72.21 -0.21
CA VAL A 23 -12.15 72.01 -0.26
C VAL A 23 -11.96 70.51 -0.34
N CYS A 24 -11.63 70.03 -1.53
CA CYS A 24 -11.44 68.62 -1.85
C CYS A 24 -10.42 67.97 -0.87
N GLU A 25 -10.89 67.23 0.13
CA GLU A 25 -10.04 66.63 1.18
C GLU A 25 -9.01 65.63 0.62
N ARG A 26 -9.21 65.13 -0.61
CA ARG A 26 -8.29 64.22 -1.32
C ARG A 26 -7.56 64.88 -2.50
N LYS A 27 -7.26 66.18 -2.41
CA LYS A 27 -6.64 66.94 -3.51
C LYS A 27 -5.32 66.32 -3.99
N GLU A 28 -4.49 65.81 -3.08
CA GLU A 28 -3.18 65.22 -3.42
C GLU A 28 -3.32 63.91 -4.18
N GLU A 29 -4.20 63.02 -3.73
CA GLU A 29 -4.48 61.72 -4.36
C GLU A 29 -5.04 61.91 -5.79
N MET A 30 -5.87 62.93 -5.98
CA MET A 30 -6.44 63.24 -7.28
C MET A 30 -5.40 63.86 -8.23
N ILE A 31 -4.48 64.67 -7.71
CA ILE A 31 -3.34 65.19 -8.48
C ILE A 31 -2.40 64.04 -8.90
N GLU A 32 -2.12 63.06 -8.03
CA GLU A 32 -1.32 61.90 -8.41
C GLU A 32 -1.98 61.06 -9.50
N LYS A 33 -3.29 60.80 -9.38
CA LYS A 33 -4.06 60.11 -10.42
C LYS A 33 -4.05 60.88 -11.74
N ILE A 34 -4.15 62.21 -11.72
CA ILE A 34 -4.06 63.03 -12.94
C ILE A 34 -2.65 62.97 -13.54
N LYS A 35 -1.59 62.98 -12.72
CA LYS A 35 -0.19 62.84 -13.18
C LYS A 35 0.12 61.49 -13.85
N LEU A 36 -0.67 60.46 -13.58
CA LEU A 36 -0.57 59.13 -14.21
C LEU A 36 -1.32 59.05 -15.55
N LEU A 37 -2.15 60.05 -15.88
CA LEU A 37 -2.81 60.15 -17.19
C LEU A 37 -1.81 60.58 -18.27
N ASP A 38 -2.12 60.33 -19.53
CA ASP A 38 -1.30 60.76 -20.65
C ASP A 38 -1.24 62.31 -20.78
N ILE A 39 -0.17 62.81 -21.40
CA ILE A 39 0.16 64.25 -21.44
C ILE A 39 -0.92 65.08 -22.13
N GLU A 40 -1.55 64.55 -23.18
CA GLU A 40 -2.63 65.23 -23.90
C GLU A 40 -3.86 65.40 -22.99
N THR A 41 -4.20 64.35 -22.23
CA THR A 41 -5.30 64.40 -21.26
C THR A 41 -4.98 65.33 -20.09
N GLN A 42 -3.74 65.33 -19.58
CA GLN A 42 -3.31 66.30 -18.56
C GLN A 42 -3.39 67.75 -19.06
N ALA A 43 -2.95 68.03 -20.29
CA ALA A 43 -3.01 69.37 -20.89
C ALA A 43 -4.45 69.85 -21.10
N ALA A 44 -5.36 68.95 -21.52
CA ALA A 44 -6.78 69.25 -21.63
C ALA A 44 -7.42 69.58 -20.28
N ILE A 45 -7.07 68.81 -19.22
CA ILE A 45 -7.52 69.08 -17.85
C ILE A 45 -7.03 70.46 -17.37
N VAL A 46 -5.77 70.80 -17.63
CA VAL A 46 -5.21 72.13 -17.27
C VAL A 46 -5.91 73.25 -18.04
N SER A 47 -6.18 73.07 -19.33
CA SER A 47 -6.90 74.05 -20.15
C SER A 47 -8.31 74.32 -19.61
N HIS A 48 -9.05 73.30 -19.19
CA HIS A 48 -10.39 73.50 -18.60
C HIS A 48 -10.33 74.07 -17.17
N ILE A 49 -9.33 73.70 -16.36
CA ILE A 49 -9.12 74.38 -15.07
C ILE A 49 -8.83 75.87 -15.29
N GLN A 50 -8.04 76.22 -16.31
CA GLN A 50 -7.81 77.63 -16.70
C GLN A 50 -9.09 78.31 -17.19
N GLU A 51 -9.92 77.61 -17.96
CA GLU A 51 -11.17 78.13 -18.53
C GLU A 51 -12.23 78.42 -17.46
N VAL A 52 -12.30 77.58 -16.42
CA VAL A 52 -13.19 77.74 -15.27
C VAL A 52 -12.67 78.81 -14.30
N THR A 53 -11.35 78.96 -14.18
CA THR A 53 -10.74 79.96 -13.29
C THR A 53 -10.66 81.37 -13.92
N HIS A 54 -10.57 81.49 -15.24
CA HIS A 54 -10.54 82.79 -15.95
C HIS A 54 -11.92 83.37 -16.26
N ASN A 55 -12.97 82.56 -16.32
CA ASN A 55 -14.32 83.03 -16.63
C ASN A 55 -15.35 82.50 -15.63
N GLN A 56 -15.66 83.33 -14.62
CA GLN A 56 -16.59 82.96 -13.53
C GLN A 56 -18.01 82.63 -14.03
N LEU A 57 -18.38 83.03 -15.24
CA LEU A 57 -19.68 82.70 -15.85
C LEU A 57 -19.80 81.21 -16.24
N ASN A 58 -18.69 80.47 -16.33
CA ASN A 58 -18.67 79.04 -16.58
C ASN A 58 -18.88 78.20 -15.31
N VAL A 59 -18.90 78.85 -14.13
CA VAL A 59 -19.18 78.21 -12.85
C VAL A 59 -20.61 78.52 -12.46
N LEU A 60 -21.46 77.50 -12.48
CA LEU A 60 -22.80 77.62 -11.89
C LEU A 60 -22.66 77.49 -10.37
N ASP A 61 -22.83 78.61 -9.65
CA ASP A 61 -22.94 78.55 -8.19
C ASP A 61 -24.29 77.90 -7.82
N LEU A 62 -24.24 76.81 -7.05
CA LEU A 62 -25.41 76.02 -6.62
C LEU A 62 -25.74 76.23 -5.13
N SER A 63 -25.11 77.24 -4.50
CA SER A 63 -25.34 77.63 -3.10
C SER A 63 -26.81 77.93 -2.75
N TRP A 64 -27.65 78.22 -3.75
CA TRP A 64 -29.09 78.46 -3.61
C TRP A 64 -29.95 77.17 -3.54
N LEU A 65 -29.36 76.00 -3.79
CA LEU A 65 -30.07 74.71 -3.73
C LEU A 65 -29.96 74.02 -2.35
N GLU A 66 -29.16 74.56 -1.44
CA GLU A 66 -29.12 74.11 -0.04
C GLU A 66 -30.37 74.62 0.70
N GLU A 67 -31.04 73.73 1.44
CA GLU A 67 -32.29 74.01 2.14
C GLU A 67 -32.18 75.28 3.03
N GLY A 68 -32.91 76.34 2.67
CA GLY A 68 -33.21 77.46 3.58
C GLY A 68 -32.79 78.87 3.16
N SER A 69 -32.35 79.12 1.92
CA SER A 69 -32.06 80.48 1.45
C SER A 69 -33.25 81.09 0.67
N GLU A 70 -33.97 82.04 1.28
CA GLU A 70 -35.02 82.82 0.60
C GLU A 70 -34.36 83.88 -0.31
N LEU A 71 -34.26 83.58 -1.60
CA LEU A 71 -33.79 84.53 -2.61
C LEU A 71 -34.86 85.59 -2.92
N ALA A 72 -34.48 86.87 -2.84
CA ALA A 72 -35.34 87.97 -3.24
C ALA A 72 -35.66 87.92 -4.74
N HIS A 73 -36.90 88.23 -5.13
CA HIS A 73 -37.38 88.08 -6.52
C HIS A 73 -36.55 88.87 -7.55
N ASP A 74 -35.94 89.97 -7.13
CA ASP A 74 -35.10 90.83 -7.97
C ASP A 74 -33.75 90.18 -8.36
N GLU A 75 -33.27 89.20 -7.59
CA GLU A 75 -32.05 88.43 -7.89
C GLU A 75 -32.35 87.13 -8.66
N LEU A 76 -33.59 86.64 -8.60
CA LEU A 76 -34.03 85.42 -9.28
C LEU A 76 -34.11 85.59 -10.79
N GLU A 77 -34.47 86.79 -11.27
CA GLU A 77 -34.61 87.07 -12.70
C GLU A 77 -33.29 87.01 -13.48
N PRO A 78 -32.19 87.68 -13.06
CA PRO A 78 -30.89 87.53 -13.72
C PRO A 78 -30.29 86.13 -13.56
N LEU A 79 -30.51 85.46 -12.43
CA LEU A 79 -29.98 84.12 -12.17
C LEU A 79 -30.70 83.05 -13.02
N SER A 80 -32.02 83.15 -13.17
CA SER A 80 -32.80 82.30 -14.09
C SER A 80 -32.47 82.59 -15.56
N ARG A 81 -32.18 83.85 -15.92
CA ARG A 81 -31.77 84.23 -17.27
C ARG A 81 -30.37 83.72 -17.62
N ASN A 82 -29.43 83.78 -16.69
CA ASN A 82 -28.09 83.20 -16.82
C ASN A 82 -28.14 81.67 -16.85
N MET A 83 -28.92 81.04 -15.97
CA MET A 83 -29.14 79.59 -15.99
C MET A 83 -29.79 79.14 -17.29
N ALA A 84 -30.76 79.89 -17.81
CA ALA A 84 -31.36 79.62 -19.12
C ALA A 84 -30.38 79.86 -20.28
N ALA A 85 -29.41 80.77 -20.15
CA ALA A 85 -28.37 80.98 -21.14
C ALA A 85 -27.33 79.85 -21.10
N SER A 86 -26.86 79.44 -19.93
CA SER A 86 -25.96 78.30 -19.75
C SER A 86 -26.62 76.98 -20.16
N LEU A 87 -27.90 76.78 -19.85
CA LEU A 87 -28.67 75.62 -20.32
C LEU A 87 -28.85 75.64 -21.84
N ARG A 88 -29.13 76.80 -22.45
CA ARG A 88 -29.15 76.94 -23.91
C ARG A 88 -27.78 76.64 -24.52
N GLN A 89 -26.70 77.11 -23.90
CA GLN A 89 -25.33 76.88 -24.38
C GLN A 89 -24.93 75.41 -24.23
N LEU A 90 -25.34 74.72 -23.16
CA LEU A 90 -25.16 73.28 -22.98
C LEU A 90 -26.01 72.45 -23.95
N ILE A 91 -27.23 72.91 -24.25
CA ILE A 91 -28.09 72.32 -25.28
C ILE A 91 -27.45 72.51 -26.66
N ASP A 92 -26.96 73.71 -26.99
CA ASP A 92 -26.24 73.99 -28.23
C ASP A 92 -24.92 73.21 -28.33
N GLN A 93 -24.21 72.98 -27.23
CA GLN A 93 -23.01 72.13 -27.18
C GLN A 93 -23.34 70.64 -27.35
N ARG A 94 -24.42 70.15 -26.74
CA ARG A 94 -24.95 68.79 -26.96
C ARG A 94 -25.39 68.62 -28.41
N ASP A 95 -26.08 69.60 -28.96
CA ASP A 95 -26.61 69.55 -30.32
C ASP A 95 -25.47 69.67 -31.34
N LYS A 96 -24.44 70.49 -31.09
CA LYS A 96 -23.19 70.49 -31.87
C LYS A 96 -22.37 69.20 -31.74
N ALA A 97 -22.34 68.56 -30.55
CA ALA A 97 -21.67 67.28 -30.36
C ALA A 97 -22.44 66.11 -31.02
N SER A 98 -23.77 66.21 -31.06
CA SER A 98 -24.67 65.30 -31.79
C SER A 98 -24.57 65.51 -33.31
N GLU A 99 -24.48 66.76 -33.79
CA GLU A 99 -24.35 67.11 -35.20
C GLU A 99 -22.95 66.81 -35.77
N CYS A 100 -21.89 66.93 -34.97
CA CYS A 100 -20.52 66.56 -35.38
C CYS A 100 -20.31 65.02 -35.44
N GLY A 101 -21.22 64.22 -34.87
CA GLY A 101 -21.24 62.77 -34.99
C GLY A 101 -22.06 62.24 -36.18
N GLN A 102 -22.74 63.10 -36.94
CA GLN A 102 -23.72 62.68 -37.97
C GLN A 102 -23.30 62.90 -39.42
N ASN A 103 -22.12 63.44 -39.69
CA ASN A 103 -21.56 63.45 -41.03
C ASN A 103 -20.35 62.50 -41.12
N SER A 104 -20.58 61.35 -41.76
CA SER A 104 -19.60 60.31 -42.18
C SER A 104 -18.96 59.37 -41.14
N GLY A 105 -19.40 59.34 -39.87
CA GLY A 105 -18.88 58.43 -38.83
C GLY A 105 -19.87 57.44 -38.19
N GLY A 106 -21.18 57.53 -38.46
CA GLY A 106 -22.21 56.75 -37.76
C GLY A 106 -22.11 55.23 -37.94
N GLN A 107 -21.60 54.76 -39.07
CA GLN A 107 -21.32 53.34 -39.29
C GLN A 107 -20.06 52.89 -38.53
N HIS A 108 -19.01 53.72 -38.47
CA HIS A 108 -17.79 53.40 -37.73
C HIS A 108 -18.01 53.32 -36.21
N LEU A 109 -18.71 54.28 -35.61
CA LEU A 109 -19.04 54.25 -34.18
C LEU A 109 -20.00 53.11 -33.82
N SER A 110 -20.96 52.79 -34.68
CA SER A 110 -21.84 51.62 -34.47
C SER A 110 -21.07 50.30 -34.56
N VAL A 111 -20.08 50.21 -35.45
CA VAL A 111 -19.20 49.05 -35.60
C VAL A 111 -18.26 48.94 -34.39
N GLU A 112 -17.66 50.02 -33.93
CA GLU A 112 -16.82 50.03 -32.71
C GLU A 112 -17.62 49.68 -31.45
N LEU A 113 -18.86 50.17 -31.34
CA LEU A 113 -19.78 49.80 -30.25
C LEU A 113 -20.17 48.30 -30.34
N ALA A 114 -20.41 47.80 -31.55
CA ALA A 114 -20.69 46.37 -31.76
C ALA A 114 -19.47 45.50 -31.43
N ASP A 115 -18.27 45.94 -31.80
CA ASP A 115 -17.01 45.26 -31.52
C ASP A 115 -16.70 45.23 -30.02
N THR A 116 -16.85 46.35 -29.32
CA THR A 116 -16.68 46.39 -27.85
C THR A 116 -17.74 45.55 -27.14
N LYS A 117 -18.99 45.55 -27.61
CA LYS A 117 -20.05 44.68 -27.09
C LYS A 117 -19.78 43.19 -27.36
N SER A 118 -19.16 42.86 -28.49
CA SER A 118 -18.76 41.49 -28.82
C SER A 118 -17.59 41.01 -27.95
N LYS A 119 -16.57 41.86 -27.75
CA LYS A 119 -15.44 41.60 -26.84
C LYS A 119 -15.93 41.40 -25.41
N LEU A 120 -16.88 42.22 -24.96
CA LEU A 120 -17.46 42.09 -23.63
C LEU A 120 -18.27 40.79 -23.45
N ARG A 121 -18.93 40.30 -24.51
CA ARG A 121 -19.57 38.96 -24.49
C ARG A 121 -18.54 37.84 -24.41
N ARG A 122 -17.45 37.92 -25.18
CA ARG A 122 -16.35 36.94 -25.10
C ARG A 122 -15.72 36.91 -23.70
N TYR A 123 -15.38 38.07 -23.14
CA TYR A 123 -14.82 38.12 -21.78
C TYR A 123 -15.79 37.62 -20.71
N ARG A 124 -17.11 37.81 -20.87
CA ARG A 124 -18.10 37.19 -19.98
C ARG A 124 -18.10 35.67 -20.09
N GLN A 125 -18.09 35.15 -21.31
CA GLN A 125 -18.04 33.70 -21.53
C GLN A 125 -16.73 33.09 -21.01
N GLU A 126 -15.59 33.74 -21.26
CA GLU A 126 -14.29 33.32 -20.70
C GLU A 126 -14.30 33.36 -19.16
N LEU A 127 -14.94 34.37 -18.56
CA LEU A 127 -15.12 34.43 -17.11
C LEU A 127 -15.96 33.24 -16.60
N GLU A 128 -17.08 32.95 -17.27
CA GLU A 128 -17.97 31.82 -16.95
C GLU A 128 -17.20 30.48 -17.03
N GLU A 129 -16.48 30.24 -18.13
CA GLU A 129 -15.63 29.05 -18.32
C GLU A 129 -14.54 28.95 -17.24
N LYS A 130 -13.91 30.07 -16.88
CA LYS A 130 -12.91 30.10 -15.79
C LYS A 130 -13.54 29.84 -14.43
N THR A 131 -14.76 30.29 -14.20
CA THR A 131 -15.48 29.97 -12.95
C THR A 131 -15.85 28.50 -12.86
N GLU A 132 -16.26 27.86 -13.96
CA GLU A 132 -16.55 26.43 -14.00
C GLU A 132 -15.27 25.60 -13.75
N GLN A 133 -14.17 25.91 -14.44
CA GLN A 133 -12.86 25.28 -14.20
C GLN A 133 -12.38 25.44 -12.74
N LEU A 134 -12.64 26.59 -12.12
CA LEU A 134 -12.30 26.84 -10.73
C LEU A 134 -13.18 26.03 -9.77
N MET A 135 -14.44 25.78 -10.11
CA MET A 135 -15.32 24.91 -9.32
C MET A 135 -14.90 23.44 -9.43
N ASP A 136 -14.57 22.96 -10.62
CA ASP A 136 -14.09 21.58 -10.83
C ASP A 136 -12.80 21.31 -10.07
N SER A 137 -11.83 22.22 -10.17
CA SER A 137 -10.57 22.10 -9.42
C SER A 137 -10.78 22.18 -7.90
N LYS A 138 -11.72 22.99 -7.41
CA LYS A 138 -12.10 22.98 -5.98
C LYS A 138 -12.68 21.63 -5.55
N HIS A 139 -13.62 21.08 -6.30
CA HIS A 139 -14.20 19.77 -5.99
C HIS A 139 -13.13 18.65 -6.03
N GLU A 140 -12.17 18.72 -6.96
CA GLU A 140 -11.06 17.78 -7.01
C GLU A 140 -10.15 17.89 -5.77
N VAL A 141 -9.81 19.11 -5.34
CA VAL A 141 -9.06 19.33 -4.10
C VAL A 141 -9.81 18.79 -2.88
N GLU A 142 -11.12 19.04 -2.78
CA GLU A 142 -11.94 18.51 -1.68
C GLU A 142 -11.99 16.99 -1.68
N ARG A 143 -12.07 16.35 -2.85
CA ARG A 143 -12.00 14.89 -2.98
C ARG A 143 -10.64 14.35 -2.51
N LEU A 144 -9.55 14.98 -2.94
CA LEU A 144 -8.19 14.59 -2.56
C LEU A 144 -7.95 14.78 -1.05
N ASP A 145 -8.50 15.84 -0.44
CA ASP A 145 -8.41 16.06 1.00
C ASP A 145 -9.17 14.97 1.79
N GLN A 146 -10.35 14.54 1.31
CA GLN A 146 -11.08 13.43 1.92
C GLN A 146 -10.32 12.11 1.81
N GLU A 147 -9.71 11.82 0.66
CA GLU A 147 -8.85 10.65 0.48
C GLU A 147 -7.62 10.69 1.39
N LEU A 148 -6.97 11.84 1.51
CA LEU A 148 -5.82 12.04 2.38
C LEU A 148 -6.20 11.88 3.87
N GLN A 149 -7.39 12.30 4.27
CA GLN A 149 -7.92 12.05 5.61
C GLN A 149 -8.17 10.56 5.86
N ARG A 150 -8.75 9.82 4.89
CA ARG A 150 -8.93 8.37 4.99
C ARG A 150 -7.60 7.64 5.14
N LEU A 151 -6.63 7.95 4.27
CA LEU A 151 -5.29 7.35 4.34
C LEU A 151 -4.58 7.65 5.66
N LYS A 152 -4.77 8.85 6.24
CA LYS A 152 -4.23 9.17 7.57
C LYS A 152 -4.87 8.33 8.67
N GLN A 153 -6.18 8.10 8.62
CA GLN A 153 -6.89 7.25 9.59
C GLN A 153 -6.44 5.78 9.48
N GLU A 154 -6.30 5.26 8.26
CA GLU A 154 -5.80 3.91 8.00
C GLU A 154 -4.35 3.74 8.48
N ASN A 155 -3.48 4.74 8.25
CA ASN A 155 -2.11 4.68 8.76
C ASN A 155 -2.06 4.69 10.29
N GLN A 156 -2.95 5.45 10.94
CA GLN A 156 -3.10 5.42 12.39
C GLN A 156 -3.58 4.05 12.91
N SER A 157 -4.56 3.43 12.26
CA SER A 157 -5.03 2.09 12.65
C SER A 157 -3.94 1.04 12.47
N LEU A 158 -3.24 1.04 11.34
CA LEU A 158 -2.11 0.14 11.07
C LEU A 158 -0.97 0.34 12.10
N SER A 159 -0.70 1.57 12.52
CA SER A 159 0.27 1.87 13.58
C SER A 159 -0.17 1.36 14.96
N CYS A 160 -1.47 1.43 15.27
CA CYS A 160 -2.03 0.80 16.48
C CYS A 160 -1.93 -0.72 16.42
N GLU A 161 -2.28 -1.34 15.30
CA GLU A 161 -2.16 -2.78 15.08
C GLU A 161 -0.70 -3.24 15.21
N ALA A 162 0.25 -2.54 14.57
CA ALA A 162 1.67 -2.86 14.68
C ALA A 162 2.18 -2.81 16.13
N ARG A 163 1.68 -1.89 16.95
CA ARG A 163 1.98 -1.86 18.40
C ARG A 163 1.38 -3.06 19.13
N SER A 164 0.14 -3.45 18.84
CA SER A 164 -0.49 -4.63 19.44
C SER A 164 0.26 -5.94 19.10
N VAL A 165 0.73 -6.08 17.86
CA VAL A 165 1.51 -7.24 17.42
C VAL A 165 2.84 -7.36 18.18
N ARG A 166 3.47 -6.23 18.54
CA ARG A 166 4.68 -6.25 19.38
C ARG A 166 4.39 -6.81 20.77
N VAL A 167 3.31 -6.36 21.41
CA VAL A 167 2.89 -6.87 22.73
C VAL A 167 2.62 -8.37 22.67
N TYR A 168 1.89 -8.85 21.66
CA TYR A 168 1.65 -10.28 21.48
C TYR A 168 2.94 -11.07 21.24
N ARG A 169 3.92 -10.50 20.54
CA ARG A 169 5.24 -11.13 20.39
C ARG A 169 5.95 -11.28 21.73
N ASP A 170 5.96 -10.22 22.55
CA ASP A 170 6.56 -10.25 23.89
C ASP A 170 5.87 -11.28 24.80
N GLU A 171 4.54 -11.38 24.73
CA GLU A 171 3.78 -12.42 25.44
C GLU A 171 4.16 -13.83 24.98
N VAL A 172 4.26 -14.06 23.66
CA VAL A 172 4.70 -15.34 23.10
C VAL A 172 6.12 -15.69 23.55
N ASP A 173 7.03 -14.72 23.59
CA ASP A 173 8.40 -14.95 24.04
C ASP A 173 8.46 -15.26 25.54
N SER A 174 7.66 -14.59 26.37
CA SER A 174 7.49 -14.95 27.79
C SER A 174 6.94 -16.37 27.99
N LEU A 175 5.97 -16.77 27.17
CA LEU A 175 5.42 -18.13 27.20
C LEU A 175 6.45 -19.18 26.76
N ARG A 176 7.28 -18.88 25.75
CA ARG A 176 8.39 -19.76 25.32
C ARG A 176 9.41 -19.96 26.43
N GLU A 177 9.79 -18.89 27.13
CA GLU A 177 10.70 -19.03 28.27
C GLU A 177 10.09 -19.84 29.41
N ARG A 178 8.79 -19.65 29.68
CA ARG A 178 8.07 -20.46 30.67
C ARG A 178 8.06 -21.94 30.28
N ALA A 179 7.80 -22.26 29.02
CA ALA A 179 7.84 -23.64 28.53
C ALA A 179 9.24 -24.25 28.73
N ALA A 180 10.29 -23.53 28.34
CA ALA A 180 11.66 -23.99 28.55
C ALA A 180 12.03 -24.17 30.04
N ARG A 181 11.45 -23.38 30.94
CA ARG A 181 11.59 -23.57 32.39
C ARG A 181 10.88 -24.83 32.88
N VAL A 182 9.70 -25.13 32.36
CA VAL A 182 8.97 -26.36 32.67
C VAL A 182 9.78 -27.58 32.23
N ASP A 183 10.30 -27.60 31.00
CA ASP A 183 11.13 -28.72 30.51
C ASP A 183 12.33 -29.00 31.44
N ARG A 184 13.01 -27.95 31.92
CA ARG A 184 14.12 -28.09 32.88
C ARG A 184 13.64 -28.70 34.20
N LEU A 185 12.55 -28.19 34.76
CA LEU A 185 11.98 -28.73 36.00
C LEU A 185 11.52 -30.18 35.85
N GLU A 186 11.01 -30.56 34.69
CA GLU A 186 10.64 -31.95 34.38
C GLU A 186 11.88 -32.86 34.38
N THR A 187 13.00 -32.42 33.77
CA THR A 187 14.25 -33.19 33.82
C THR A 187 14.86 -33.29 35.22
N GLU A 188 14.71 -32.26 36.05
CA GLU A 188 15.12 -32.32 37.45
C GLU A 188 14.22 -33.26 38.25
N LEU A 189 12.91 -33.25 37.98
CA LEU A 189 11.95 -34.15 38.61
C LEU A 189 12.23 -35.61 38.25
N THR A 190 12.54 -35.93 36.99
CA THR A 190 12.92 -37.30 36.60
C THR A 190 14.19 -37.75 37.32
N ARG A 191 15.21 -36.89 37.40
CA ARG A 191 16.43 -37.18 38.15
C ARG A 191 16.18 -37.39 39.64
N CYS A 192 15.26 -36.63 40.25
CA CYS A 192 14.85 -36.83 41.63
C CYS A 192 14.11 -38.17 41.83
N LYS A 193 13.28 -38.58 40.87
CA LYS A 193 12.61 -39.90 40.90
C LYS A 193 13.63 -41.04 40.82
N GLU A 194 14.64 -40.93 39.98
CA GLU A 194 15.73 -41.92 39.89
C GLU A 194 16.47 -42.04 41.24
N LYS A 195 16.86 -40.92 41.85
CA LYS A 195 17.47 -40.93 43.19
C LYS A 195 16.56 -41.54 44.25
N LEU A 196 15.25 -41.31 44.17
CA LEU A 196 14.28 -41.91 45.08
C LEU A 196 14.24 -43.43 44.91
N ASN A 197 14.31 -43.93 43.67
CA ASN A 197 14.41 -45.36 43.39
C ASN A 197 15.69 -45.97 44.00
N ASP A 198 16.83 -45.28 43.89
CA ASP A 198 18.08 -45.72 44.53
C ASP A 198 17.92 -45.80 46.06
N VAL A 199 17.29 -44.79 46.67
CA VAL A 199 17.00 -44.78 48.12
C VAL A 199 16.08 -45.95 48.50
N HIS A 200 15.04 -46.24 47.71
CA HIS A 200 14.18 -47.40 47.95
C HIS A 200 14.96 -48.71 47.85
N PHE A 201 15.83 -48.85 46.85
CA PHE A 201 16.71 -50.00 46.70
C PHE A 201 17.61 -50.20 47.94
N TYR A 202 18.29 -49.14 48.40
CA TYR A 202 19.13 -49.23 49.59
C TYR A 202 18.33 -49.49 50.86
N LYS A 203 17.10 -48.96 50.97
CA LYS A 203 16.21 -49.24 52.10
C LYS A 203 15.87 -50.73 52.16
N THR A 204 15.41 -51.32 51.06
CA THR A 204 15.11 -52.76 50.98
C THR A 204 16.35 -53.58 51.29
N ARG A 205 17.52 -53.21 50.74
CA ARG A 205 18.78 -53.92 51.02
C ARG A 205 19.18 -53.87 52.50
N VAL A 206 18.94 -52.74 53.17
CA VAL A 206 19.19 -52.61 54.62
C VAL A 206 18.19 -53.42 55.44
N GLU A 207 16.94 -53.53 55.01
CA GLU A 207 15.92 -54.37 55.65
C GLU A 207 16.29 -55.86 55.56
N GLU A 208 16.67 -56.35 54.37
CA GLU A 208 17.19 -57.72 54.19
C GLU A 208 18.39 -58.00 55.11
N LEU A 209 19.38 -57.10 55.14
CA LEU A 209 20.54 -57.27 56.01
C LEU A 209 20.18 -57.26 57.50
N ARG A 210 19.11 -56.56 57.91
CA ARG A 210 18.64 -56.59 59.29
C ARG A 210 17.99 -57.93 59.64
N GLU A 211 17.20 -58.49 58.73
CA GLU A 211 16.63 -59.84 58.87
C GLU A 211 17.72 -60.90 58.95
N ASP A 212 18.72 -60.84 58.06
CA ASP A 212 19.90 -61.71 58.09
C ASP A 212 20.64 -61.61 59.43
N ASN A 213 20.87 -60.39 59.94
CA ASN A 213 21.53 -60.20 61.24
C ASN A 213 20.70 -60.72 62.42
N LEU A 214 19.37 -60.61 62.35
CA LEU A 214 18.47 -61.12 63.38
C LEU A 214 18.54 -62.66 63.44
N THR A 215 18.45 -63.33 62.29
CA THR A 215 18.60 -64.80 62.23
C THR A 215 20.00 -65.26 62.67
N LEU A 216 21.05 -64.51 62.35
CA LEU A 216 22.41 -64.77 62.86
C LEU A 216 22.50 -64.61 64.39
N MET A 217 21.81 -63.63 64.98
CA MET A 217 21.75 -63.48 66.43
C MET A 217 20.98 -64.62 67.10
N GLU A 218 19.85 -65.04 66.54
CA GLU A 218 19.08 -66.18 67.04
C GLU A 218 19.90 -67.48 67.01
N THR A 219 20.60 -67.75 65.90
CA THR A 219 21.48 -68.92 65.78
C THR A 219 22.66 -68.84 66.76
N LYS A 220 23.23 -67.66 66.98
CA LYS A 220 24.26 -67.45 68.00
C LYS A 220 23.75 -67.80 69.40
N VAL A 221 22.58 -67.28 69.80
CA VAL A 221 21.98 -67.56 71.11
C VAL A 221 21.75 -69.06 71.28
N LEU A 222 21.20 -69.73 70.27
CA LEU A 222 21.00 -71.18 70.30
C LEU A 222 22.32 -71.94 70.50
N LEU A 223 23.39 -71.53 69.83
CA LEU A 223 24.72 -72.14 69.99
C LEU A 223 25.31 -71.87 71.39
N GLU A 224 25.09 -70.68 71.96
CA GLU A 224 25.50 -70.35 73.32
C GLU A 224 24.76 -71.20 74.36
N GLU A 225 23.46 -71.45 74.17
CA GLU A 225 22.65 -72.36 75.00
C GLU A 225 23.12 -73.82 74.87
N GLN A 226 23.42 -74.29 73.66
CA GLN A 226 23.98 -75.63 73.46
C GLN A 226 25.36 -75.79 74.13
N LEU A 227 26.18 -74.74 74.09
CA LEU A 227 27.47 -74.71 74.77
C LEU A 227 27.32 -74.71 76.29
N SER A 228 26.39 -73.92 76.84
CA SER A 228 26.12 -73.89 78.29
C SER A 228 25.57 -75.24 78.79
N ALA A 229 24.66 -75.86 78.04
CA ALA A 229 24.16 -77.21 78.33
C ALA A 229 25.28 -78.26 78.30
N SER A 230 26.20 -78.15 77.33
CA SER A 230 27.38 -79.03 77.25
C SER A 230 28.31 -78.85 78.44
N ARG A 231 28.57 -77.61 78.86
CA ARG A 231 29.35 -77.31 80.07
C ARG A 231 28.68 -77.88 81.33
N GLY A 232 27.38 -77.70 81.49
CA GLY A 232 26.62 -78.27 82.62
C GLY A 232 26.68 -79.80 82.67
N ARG A 233 26.67 -80.48 81.52
CA ARG A 233 26.91 -81.94 81.45
C ARG A 233 28.31 -82.31 81.90
N CYS A 234 29.33 -81.56 81.49
CA CYS A 234 30.71 -81.79 81.94
C CYS A 234 30.87 -81.59 83.44
N ASP A 235 30.28 -80.55 84.02
CA ASP A 235 30.31 -80.31 85.47
C ASP A 235 29.63 -81.47 86.23
N LYS A 236 28.49 -81.94 85.73
CA LYS A 236 27.80 -83.09 86.33
C LYS A 236 28.66 -84.35 86.26
N LEU A 237 29.30 -84.61 85.12
CA LEU A 237 30.23 -85.72 84.96
C LEU A 237 31.38 -85.61 85.97
N HIS A 238 31.96 -84.43 86.15
CA HIS A 238 33.03 -84.21 87.13
C HIS A 238 32.57 -84.49 88.57
N THR A 239 31.35 -84.08 88.94
CA THR A 239 30.80 -84.43 90.27
C THR A 239 30.61 -85.94 90.45
N LEU A 240 30.10 -86.63 89.43
CA LEU A 240 29.91 -88.09 89.47
C LEU A 240 31.25 -88.83 89.55
N GLU A 241 32.30 -88.34 88.86
CA GLU A 241 33.65 -88.87 88.96
C GLU A 241 34.22 -88.72 90.38
N LYS A 242 34.04 -87.54 91.00
CA LYS A 242 34.43 -87.29 92.39
C LYS A 242 33.73 -88.26 93.34
N ASP A 243 32.41 -88.42 93.22
CA ASP A 243 31.64 -89.35 94.05
C ASP A 243 32.07 -90.80 93.81
N ASN A 244 32.38 -91.19 92.56
CA ASN A 244 32.89 -92.51 92.22
C ASN A 244 34.22 -92.80 92.93
N LEU A 245 35.15 -91.82 92.94
CA LEU A 245 36.42 -91.95 93.66
C LEU A 245 36.22 -92.07 95.17
N LEU A 246 35.31 -91.29 95.76
CA LEU A 246 34.99 -91.38 97.19
C LEU A 246 34.38 -92.74 97.56
N LEU A 247 33.46 -93.26 96.75
CA LEU A 247 32.89 -94.59 96.96
C LEU A 247 33.94 -95.69 96.82
N ARG A 248 34.86 -95.59 95.85
CA ARG A 248 35.99 -96.52 95.73
C ARG A 248 36.88 -96.50 96.98
N ALA A 249 37.19 -95.32 97.51
CA ALA A 249 37.96 -95.19 98.75
C ALA A 249 37.21 -95.83 99.93
N LYS A 250 35.90 -95.59 100.05
CA LYS A 250 35.09 -96.18 101.13
C LYS A 250 34.99 -97.70 101.03
N ILE A 251 34.88 -98.25 99.82
CA ILE A 251 34.93 -99.70 99.59
C ILE A 251 36.28 -100.25 100.08
N HIS A 252 37.39 -99.59 99.72
CA HIS A 252 38.71 -100.02 100.18
C HIS A 252 38.83 -100.00 101.71
N ASP A 253 38.34 -98.96 102.38
CA ASP A 253 38.34 -98.91 103.86
C ASP A 253 37.54 -100.07 104.47
N LEU A 254 36.36 -100.37 103.93
CA LEU A 254 35.53 -101.49 104.38
C LEU A 254 36.18 -102.85 104.09
N GLU A 255 36.89 -103.00 102.97
CA GLU A 255 37.68 -104.20 102.67
C GLU A 255 38.80 -104.39 103.70
N MET A 256 39.49 -103.30 104.08
CA MET A 256 40.53 -103.34 105.11
C MET A 256 39.95 -103.65 106.49
N GLU A 257 38.80 -103.08 106.87
CA GLU A 257 38.08 -103.42 108.10
C GLU A 257 37.68 -104.90 108.12
N ARG A 258 37.07 -105.41 107.04
CA ARG A 258 36.73 -106.82 106.88
C ARG A 258 37.96 -107.73 107.02
N ASP A 259 39.08 -107.35 106.42
CA ASP A 259 40.31 -108.15 106.48
C ASP A 259 40.97 -108.11 107.88
N ASN A 260 40.82 -107.00 108.61
CA ASN A 260 41.24 -106.90 110.01
C ASN A 260 40.34 -107.76 110.92
N GLU A 261 39.02 -107.72 110.74
CA GLU A 261 38.08 -108.58 111.46
C GLU A 261 38.33 -110.05 111.17
N ARG A 262 38.61 -110.40 109.91
CA ARG A 262 39.02 -111.76 109.53
C ARG A 262 40.26 -112.21 110.30
N ARG A 263 41.31 -111.40 110.34
CA ARG A 263 42.53 -111.71 111.11
C ARG A 263 42.24 -111.86 112.61
N ARG A 264 41.39 -111.01 113.18
CA ARG A 264 40.99 -111.12 114.59
C ARG A 264 40.18 -112.39 114.88
N LEU A 265 39.30 -112.80 113.96
CA LEU A 265 38.59 -114.07 114.06
C LEU A 265 39.56 -115.24 114.01
N GLU A 266 40.55 -115.20 113.12
CA GLU A 266 41.62 -116.21 113.05
C GLU A 266 42.38 -116.30 114.40
N GLU A 267 42.81 -115.17 114.96
CA GLU A 267 43.47 -115.10 116.29
C GLU A 267 42.59 -115.68 117.41
N LEU A 268 41.30 -115.31 117.48
CA LEU A 268 40.37 -115.83 118.50
C LEU A 268 40.10 -117.32 118.34
N VAL A 269 40.10 -117.83 117.10
CA VAL A 269 39.97 -119.27 116.83
C VAL A 269 41.22 -120.01 117.32
N GLU A 270 42.42 -119.46 117.09
CA GLU A 270 43.67 -120.01 117.62
C GLU A 270 43.70 -120.00 119.15
N GLU A 271 43.32 -118.89 119.79
CA GLU A 271 43.21 -118.79 121.26
C GLU A 271 42.19 -119.78 121.83
N ASN A 272 41.01 -119.90 121.22
CA ASN A 272 40.00 -120.88 121.64
C ASN A 272 40.52 -122.31 121.51
N MET A 273 41.24 -122.62 120.44
CA MET A 273 41.86 -123.94 120.26
C MET A 273 42.88 -124.22 121.37
N LEU A 274 43.72 -123.24 121.74
CA LEU A 274 44.69 -123.38 122.84
C LEU A 274 44.00 -123.55 124.20
N LEU A 275 42.95 -122.79 124.48
CA LEU A 275 42.16 -122.93 125.71
C LEU A 275 41.46 -124.29 125.78
N GLU A 276 40.92 -124.78 124.67
CA GLU A 276 40.29 -126.10 124.61
C GLU A 276 41.33 -127.22 124.86
N ILE A 277 42.54 -127.08 124.31
CA ILE A 277 43.66 -127.98 124.61
C ILE A 277 44.03 -127.91 126.10
N GLY A 278 44.17 -126.72 126.67
CA GLY A 278 44.50 -126.52 128.09
C GLY A 278 43.42 -127.07 129.03
N GLN A 279 42.14 -126.85 128.71
CA GLN A 279 41.01 -127.44 129.45
C GLN A 279 41.05 -128.96 129.38
N LYS A 280 41.26 -129.55 128.19
CA LYS A 280 41.42 -131.00 128.04
C LYS A 280 42.57 -131.54 128.89
N GLN A 281 43.72 -130.84 128.91
CA GLN A 281 44.86 -131.21 129.75
C GLN A 281 44.53 -131.15 131.25
N SER A 282 43.94 -130.06 131.73
CA SER A 282 43.53 -129.92 133.14
C SER A 282 42.46 -130.94 133.56
N MET A 283 41.51 -131.25 132.66
CA MET A 283 40.53 -132.32 132.87
C MET A 283 41.22 -133.69 133.00
N ASN A 284 42.25 -133.95 132.20
CA ASN A 284 43.04 -135.18 132.29
C ASN A 284 43.82 -135.25 133.62
N GLU A 285 44.42 -134.15 134.07
CA GLU A 285 45.09 -134.06 135.38
C GLU A 285 44.11 -134.26 136.53
N SER A 286 42.92 -133.66 136.45
CA SER A 286 41.85 -133.83 137.45
C SER A 286 41.33 -135.27 137.48
N ALA A 287 41.20 -135.91 136.31
CA ALA A 287 40.88 -137.34 136.24
C ALA A 287 41.98 -138.20 136.86
N HIS A 288 43.25 -137.82 136.70
CA HIS A 288 44.39 -138.52 137.31
C HIS A 288 44.43 -138.37 138.84
N LEU A 289 44.19 -137.16 139.36
CA LEU A 289 44.05 -136.90 140.80
C LEU A 289 42.81 -137.59 141.39
N GLY A 290 41.70 -137.60 140.65
CA GLY A 290 40.51 -138.38 140.99
C GLY A 290 40.82 -139.87 141.13
N TRP A 291 41.62 -140.42 140.21
CA TRP A 291 42.13 -141.79 140.31
C TRP A 291 43.01 -141.99 141.55
N GLU A 292 43.91 -141.06 141.89
CA GLU A 292 44.74 -141.14 143.12
C GLU A 292 43.89 -141.10 144.41
N LEU A 293 42.88 -140.23 144.47
CA LEU A 293 41.93 -140.17 145.59
C LEU A 293 41.09 -141.45 145.71
N GLU A 294 40.70 -142.05 144.58
CA GLU A 294 39.96 -143.32 144.56
C GLU A 294 40.85 -144.49 145.03
N GLN A 295 42.16 -144.45 144.77
CA GLN A 295 43.14 -145.38 145.33
C GLN A 295 43.30 -145.20 146.85
N LEU A 296 43.24 -143.97 147.37
CA LEU A 296 43.26 -143.70 148.82
C LEU A 296 41.97 -144.15 149.51
N THR A 297 40.82 -143.97 148.85
CA THR A 297 39.51 -144.40 149.36
C THR A 297 39.36 -145.93 149.36
N LYS A 298 39.92 -146.62 148.35
CA LYS A 298 39.99 -148.10 148.30
C LYS A 298 40.95 -148.71 149.33
N ASN A 299 41.80 -147.91 150.00
CA ASN A 299 42.75 -148.38 151.00
C ASN A 299 42.31 -148.15 152.46
N HIS A 300 41.15 -147.53 152.73
CA HIS A 300 40.73 -147.23 154.11
C HIS A 300 39.41 -147.88 154.60
N ASP A 301 38.58 -148.47 153.74
CA ASP A 301 37.35 -149.13 154.18
C ASP A 301 37.34 -150.63 153.83
N ASN A 302 38.13 -151.39 154.60
CA ASN A 302 37.94 -152.83 154.79
C ASN A 302 38.19 -153.13 156.28
N THR A 303 37.21 -152.88 157.15
CA THR A 303 36.91 -153.74 158.31
C THR A 303 35.64 -153.28 159.03
N ASN A 304 34.73 -154.24 159.21
CA ASN A 304 33.77 -154.37 160.32
C ASN A 304 32.59 -153.38 160.41
N THR A 305 31.38 -153.77 160.81
CA THR A 305 30.57 -154.99 160.76
C THR A 305 29.16 -154.52 161.19
N GLU A 306 28.12 -155.18 160.68
CA GLU A 306 26.87 -155.50 161.39
C GLU A 306 25.87 -154.41 161.87
N SER A 307 24.71 -154.43 161.19
CA SER A 307 23.41 -154.86 161.74
C SER A 307 22.29 -153.82 161.93
N LYS A 308 21.07 -154.31 161.59
CA LYS A 308 19.71 -153.98 162.06
C LYS A 308 18.92 -152.86 161.35
N THR A 309 18.02 -153.32 160.48
CA THR A 309 16.62 -152.88 160.31
C THR A 309 15.81 -152.95 161.62
N PRO A 310 14.53 -152.49 161.71
CA PRO A 310 13.82 -151.33 161.10
C PRO A 310 12.90 -150.59 162.12
N ARG A 311 12.24 -149.47 161.74
CA ARG A 311 10.78 -149.18 161.99
C ARG A 311 10.34 -147.75 161.62
N LYS A 312 9.10 -147.65 161.12
CA LYS A 312 8.35 -146.45 160.69
C LYS A 312 7.93 -145.57 161.88
N SER A 313 8.00 -144.25 161.72
CA SER A 313 7.56 -143.24 162.70
C SER A 313 7.04 -141.97 162.01
N LEU A 314 6.08 -141.31 162.66
CA LEU A 314 5.19 -140.16 162.34
C LEU A 314 5.77 -138.97 161.54
N VAL A 315 7.08 -138.91 161.32
CA VAL A 315 7.78 -137.86 160.56
C VAL A 315 7.46 -137.92 159.05
N HIS A 316 7.08 -139.08 158.54
CA HIS A 316 6.75 -139.25 157.12
C HIS A 316 5.47 -138.52 156.71
N GLU A 317 4.43 -138.49 157.56
CA GLU A 317 3.17 -137.79 157.28
C GLU A 317 3.34 -136.25 157.32
N LEU A 318 4.23 -135.75 158.18
CA LEU A 318 4.59 -134.32 158.23
C LEU A 318 5.41 -133.89 157.00
N ASN A 319 6.32 -134.73 156.53
CA ASN A 319 7.06 -134.47 155.29
C ASN A 319 6.15 -134.51 154.05
N GLU A 320 5.16 -135.41 154.00
CA GLU A 320 4.20 -135.47 152.89
C GLU A 320 3.31 -134.21 152.82
N CYS A 321 2.92 -133.65 153.97
CA CYS A 321 2.16 -132.40 154.06
C CYS A 321 2.99 -131.16 153.66
N VAL A 322 4.26 -131.09 154.08
CA VAL A 322 5.17 -130.00 153.71
C VAL A 322 5.55 -130.08 152.23
N SER A 323 5.84 -131.27 151.70
CA SER A 323 6.13 -131.48 150.28
C SER A 323 4.93 -131.17 149.37
N SER A 324 3.71 -131.49 149.79
CA SER A 324 2.48 -131.09 149.08
C SER A 324 2.32 -129.56 149.00
N ARG A 325 2.66 -128.85 150.08
CA ARG A 325 2.60 -127.38 150.10
C ARG A 325 3.69 -126.74 149.24
N VAL A 326 4.90 -127.30 149.20
CA VAL A 326 5.99 -126.85 148.31
C VAL A 326 5.62 -127.05 146.84
N LEU A 327 5.05 -128.20 146.48
CA LEU A 327 4.60 -128.46 145.10
C LEU A 327 3.50 -127.48 144.64
N LYS A 328 2.58 -127.09 145.53
CA LYS A 328 1.60 -126.04 145.24
C LYS A 328 2.27 -124.69 144.98
N LEU A 329 3.21 -124.29 145.84
CA LEU A 329 3.98 -123.05 145.65
C LEU A 329 4.83 -123.07 144.37
N GLU A 330 5.42 -124.20 144.00
CA GLU A 330 6.15 -124.33 142.74
C GLU A 330 5.23 -124.24 141.52
N LYS A 331 4.02 -124.80 141.59
CA LYS A 331 3.02 -124.68 140.53
C LYS A 331 2.58 -123.22 140.38
N GLU A 332 2.27 -122.55 141.48
CA GLU A 332 1.92 -121.12 141.49
C GLU A 332 3.08 -120.26 140.97
N ASN A 333 4.34 -120.56 141.32
CA ASN A 333 5.50 -119.83 140.81
C ASN A 333 5.71 -120.04 139.29
N ARG A 334 5.53 -121.26 138.78
CA ARG A 334 5.54 -121.53 137.33
C ARG A 334 4.39 -120.82 136.60
N GLU A 335 3.19 -120.78 137.19
CA GLU A 335 2.04 -120.07 136.62
C GLU A 335 2.25 -118.54 136.63
N LEU A 336 2.88 -117.99 137.67
CA LEU A 336 3.27 -116.59 137.74
C LEU A 336 4.36 -116.25 136.71
N GLN A 337 5.38 -117.10 136.54
CA GLN A 337 6.40 -116.93 135.51
C GLN A 337 5.80 -116.94 134.10
N ALA A 338 4.92 -117.90 133.80
CA ALA A 338 4.20 -117.96 132.52
C ALA A 338 3.27 -116.75 132.30
N SER A 339 2.77 -116.13 133.38
CA SER A 339 1.99 -114.89 133.28
C SER A 339 2.88 -113.68 133.01
N ILE A 340 4.08 -113.63 133.61
CA ILE A 340 5.08 -112.58 133.36
C ILE A 340 5.60 -112.65 131.93
N GLU A 341 5.88 -113.85 131.41
CA GLU A 341 6.32 -114.04 130.02
C GLU A 341 5.25 -113.59 129.02
N ARG A 342 3.98 -113.98 129.24
CA ARG A 342 2.85 -113.48 128.42
C ARG A 342 2.72 -111.97 128.47
N LEU A 343 2.82 -111.35 129.66
CA LEU A 343 2.78 -109.88 129.78
C LEU A 343 3.96 -109.18 129.09
N LYS A 344 5.15 -109.80 129.05
CA LYS A 344 6.30 -109.29 128.30
C LYS A 344 6.08 -109.37 126.79
N GLU A 345 5.56 -110.50 126.30
CA GLU A 345 5.20 -110.67 124.89
C GLU A 345 4.12 -109.67 124.47
N GLU A 346 3.06 -109.51 125.27
CA GLU A 346 2.03 -108.50 125.04
C GLU A 346 2.62 -107.08 125.04
N ASN A 347 3.58 -106.78 125.92
CA ASN A 347 4.27 -105.48 125.92
C ASN A 347 5.11 -105.26 124.66
N HIS A 348 5.83 -106.29 124.18
CA HIS A 348 6.58 -106.22 122.94
C HIS A 348 5.67 -105.99 121.72
N VAL A 349 4.55 -106.71 121.63
CA VAL A 349 3.56 -106.51 120.57
C VAL A 349 2.98 -105.09 120.61
N LEU A 350 2.70 -104.56 121.80
CA LEU A 350 2.23 -103.18 121.93
C LEU A 350 3.30 -102.15 121.51
N GLN A 351 4.58 -102.39 121.81
CA GLN A 351 5.67 -101.51 121.37
C GLN A 351 5.84 -101.55 119.83
N GLU A 352 5.76 -102.73 119.22
CA GLU A 352 5.79 -102.87 117.75
C GLU A 352 4.60 -102.17 117.09
N GLN A 353 3.39 -102.33 117.64
CA GLN A 353 2.20 -101.62 117.18
C GLN A 353 2.37 -100.10 117.30
N GLN A 354 2.94 -99.60 118.41
CA GLN A 354 3.22 -98.17 118.58
C GLN A 354 4.20 -97.65 117.53
N LEU A 355 5.31 -98.35 117.27
CA LEU A 355 6.26 -97.97 116.23
C LEU A 355 5.60 -97.95 114.85
N HIS A 356 4.81 -98.97 114.53
CA HIS A 356 4.08 -99.03 113.28
C HIS A 356 3.07 -97.89 113.11
N THR A 357 2.32 -97.54 114.16
CA THR A 357 1.41 -96.38 114.12
C THR A 357 2.17 -95.07 113.89
N GLN A 358 3.36 -94.89 114.50
CA GLN A 358 4.17 -93.70 114.27
C GLN A 358 4.75 -93.64 112.84
N GLU A 359 5.09 -94.77 112.24
CA GLU A 359 5.51 -94.85 110.84
C GLU A 359 4.37 -94.42 109.91
N LEU A 360 3.16 -94.96 110.12
CA LEU A 360 1.97 -94.56 109.37
C LEU A 360 1.64 -93.07 109.54
N ASP A 361 1.80 -92.52 110.75
CA ASP A 361 1.59 -91.08 110.98
C ASP A 361 2.62 -90.22 110.23
N ARG A 362 3.89 -90.63 110.19
CA ARG A 362 4.94 -89.93 109.42
C ARG A 362 4.67 -90.01 107.92
N GLU A 363 4.22 -91.16 107.43
CA GLU A 363 3.83 -91.33 106.03
C GLU A 363 2.61 -90.47 105.67
N ASN A 364 1.59 -90.46 106.52
CA ASN A 364 0.41 -89.61 106.34
C ASN A 364 0.77 -88.12 106.32
N GLN A 365 1.65 -87.66 107.23
CA GLN A 365 2.15 -86.28 107.21
C GLN A 365 2.93 -85.97 105.93
N SER A 366 3.78 -86.90 105.47
CA SER A 366 4.53 -86.76 104.22
C SER A 366 3.59 -86.68 103.01
N LEU A 367 2.54 -87.50 102.96
CA LEU A 367 1.53 -87.49 101.92
C LEU A 367 0.68 -86.22 101.96
N SER A 368 0.25 -85.77 103.13
CA SER A 368 -0.47 -84.49 103.30
C SER A 368 0.36 -83.30 102.80
N ASN A 369 1.65 -83.25 103.17
CA ASN A 369 2.56 -82.22 102.67
C ASN A 369 2.73 -82.26 101.14
N LYS A 370 2.75 -83.47 100.54
CA LYS A 370 2.79 -83.62 99.09
C LYS A 370 1.48 -83.16 98.44
N LEU A 371 0.34 -83.49 99.03
CA LEU A 371 -0.98 -83.06 98.55
C LEU A 371 -1.12 -81.54 98.60
N GLU A 372 -0.69 -80.87 99.68
CA GLU A 372 -0.71 -79.41 99.77
C GLU A 372 0.17 -78.74 98.71
N ARG A 373 1.38 -79.28 98.47
CA ARG A 373 2.25 -78.78 97.40
C ARG A 373 1.64 -78.96 96.01
N LEU A 374 1.05 -80.12 95.75
CA LEU A 374 0.37 -80.39 94.48
C LEU A 374 -0.86 -79.51 94.29
N GLN A 375 -1.60 -79.24 95.37
CA GLN A 375 -2.74 -78.32 95.36
C GLN A 375 -2.28 -76.89 95.04
N GLY A 376 -1.20 -76.42 95.67
CA GLY A 376 -0.63 -75.10 95.38
C GLY A 376 -0.14 -74.95 93.94
N LEU A 377 0.51 -75.98 93.38
CA LEU A 377 0.90 -76.00 91.97
C LEU A 377 -0.31 -76.00 91.04
N LEU A 378 -1.34 -76.79 91.36
CA LEU A 378 -2.58 -76.82 90.58
C LEU A 378 -3.27 -75.45 90.58
N ASP A 379 -3.32 -74.77 91.72
CA ASP A 379 -3.94 -73.45 91.82
C ASP A 379 -3.10 -72.38 91.10
N GLN A 380 -1.77 -72.48 91.14
CA GLN A 380 -0.89 -71.64 90.33
C GLN A 380 -1.12 -71.84 88.83
N GLU A 381 -1.21 -73.09 88.36
CA GLU A 381 -1.51 -73.41 86.96
C GLU A 381 -2.92 -72.95 86.55
N ARG A 382 -3.89 -72.95 87.47
CA ARG A 382 -5.22 -72.39 87.20
C ARG A 382 -5.18 -70.88 87.00
N MET A 383 -4.44 -70.16 87.84
CA MET A 383 -4.28 -68.72 87.71
C MET A 383 -3.55 -68.36 86.40
N THR A 384 -2.46 -69.06 86.06
CA THR A 384 -1.74 -68.80 84.80
C THR A 384 -2.61 -69.11 83.57
N ASN A 385 -3.41 -70.18 83.61
CA ASN A 385 -4.36 -70.46 82.53
C ASN A 385 -5.42 -69.36 82.39
N GLN A 386 -5.96 -68.84 83.49
CA GLN A 386 -6.90 -67.71 83.46
C GLN A 386 -6.26 -66.44 82.89
N ASP A 387 -5.02 -66.13 83.28
CA ASP A 387 -4.28 -64.99 82.74
C ASP A 387 -4.06 -65.15 81.23
N MET A 388 -3.67 -66.35 80.78
CA MET A 388 -3.47 -66.66 79.37
C MET A 388 -4.79 -66.62 78.56
N GLU A 389 -5.91 -67.06 79.14
CA GLU A 389 -7.24 -66.95 78.53
C GLU A 389 -7.64 -65.47 78.37
N SER A 390 -7.44 -64.65 79.41
CA SER A 390 -7.74 -63.21 79.36
C SER A 390 -6.92 -62.48 78.29
N LEU A 391 -5.61 -62.79 78.19
CA LEU A 391 -4.74 -62.27 77.16
C LEU A 391 -5.18 -62.73 75.76
N GLY A 392 -5.61 -63.99 75.64
CA GLY A 392 -6.18 -64.53 74.41
C GLY A 392 -7.43 -63.79 73.96
N GLU A 393 -8.34 -63.45 74.89
CA GLU A 393 -9.52 -62.64 74.60
C GLU A 393 -9.19 -61.21 74.18
N GLU A 394 -8.21 -60.57 74.84
CA GLU A 394 -7.76 -59.22 74.49
C GLU A 394 -7.13 -59.18 73.09
N LEU A 395 -6.23 -60.12 72.79
CA LEU A 395 -5.63 -60.25 71.46
C LEU A 395 -6.67 -60.52 70.38
N LEU A 396 -7.71 -61.31 70.69
CA LEU A 396 -8.80 -61.58 69.76
C LEU A 396 -9.67 -60.34 69.52
N LYS A 397 -9.93 -59.53 70.56
CA LYS A 397 -10.62 -58.23 70.43
C LYS A 397 -9.79 -57.25 69.59
N GLU A 398 -8.50 -57.13 69.86
CA GLU A 398 -7.59 -56.26 69.10
C GLU A 398 -7.51 -56.68 67.62
N LYS A 399 -7.33 -57.98 67.35
CA LYS A 399 -7.38 -58.53 66.00
C LYS A 399 -8.65 -58.13 65.26
N GLN A 400 -9.82 -58.30 65.89
CA GLN A 400 -11.09 -57.92 65.27
C GLN A 400 -11.21 -56.42 65.05
N CYS A 401 -10.70 -55.58 65.95
CA CYS A 401 -10.67 -54.13 65.76
C CYS A 401 -9.79 -53.75 64.56
N LEU A 402 -8.57 -54.31 64.48
CA LEU A 402 -7.66 -54.09 63.36
C LEU A 402 -8.26 -54.59 62.04
N GLU A 403 -8.94 -55.73 62.02
CA GLU A 403 -9.65 -56.22 60.83
C GLU A 403 -10.74 -55.23 60.38
N ARG A 404 -11.55 -54.69 61.30
CA ARG A 404 -12.56 -53.67 60.99
C ARG A 404 -11.94 -52.39 60.46
N GLU A 405 -10.85 -51.92 61.06
CA GLU A 405 -10.12 -50.74 60.60
C GLU A 405 -9.52 -50.95 59.21
N MET A 406 -8.93 -52.12 58.94
CA MET A 406 -8.42 -52.48 57.62
C MET A 406 -9.52 -52.55 56.58
N HIS A 407 -10.70 -53.11 56.92
CA HIS A 407 -11.85 -53.11 56.04
C HIS A 407 -12.38 -51.70 55.77
N ALA A 408 -12.46 -50.85 56.79
CA ALA A 408 -12.86 -49.45 56.64
C ALA A 408 -11.86 -48.67 55.76
N LEU A 409 -10.56 -48.83 56.00
CA LEU A 409 -9.51 -48.21 55.19
C LEU A 409 -9.59 -48.66 53.73
N ARG A 410 -9.74 -49.98 53.48
CA ARG A 410 -9.94 -50.50 52.12
C ARG A 410 -11.16 -49.87 51.45
N ALA A 411 -12.31 -49.85 52.13
CA ALA A 411 -13.52 -49.23 51.60
C ALA A 411 -13.35 -47.73 51.28
N THR A 412 -12.64 -46.98 52.14
CA THR A 412 -12.34 -45.56 51.86
C THR A 412 -11.39 -45.40 50.67
N LYS A 413 -10.41 -46.29 50.51
CA LYS A 413 -9.47 -46.26 49.39
C LYS A 413 -10.14 -46.64 48.08
N ASP A 414 -10.97 -47.67 48.07
CA ASP A 414 -11.76 -48.08 46.90
C ASP A 414 -12.72 -46.98 46.47
N ARG A 415 -13.32 -46.27 47.43
CA ARG A 415 -14.14 -45.09 47.15
C ARG A 415 -13.32 -43.94 46.54
N GLN A 416 -12.15 -43.63 47.11
CA GLN A 416 -11.24 -42.61 46.56
C GLN A 416 -10.79 -42.95 45.13
N ILE A 417 -10.49 -44.23 44.86
CA ILE A 417 -10.13 -44.71 43.52
C ILE A 417 -11.30 -44.49 42.56
N SER A 418 -12.51 -44.89 42.95
CA SER A 418 -13.71 -44.71 42.11
C SER A 418 -14.01 -43.23 41.82
N GLU A 419 -13.82 -42.36 42.82
CA GLU A 419 -13.98 -40.90 42.65
C GLU A 419 -12.94 -40.34 41.67
N LEU A 420 -11.66 -40.69 41.83
CA LEU A 420 -10.59 -40.28 40.91
C LEU A 420 -10.78 -40.84 39.49
N GLU A 421 -11.27 -42.06 39.35
CA GLU A 421 -11.61 -42.66 38.05
C GLU A 421 -12.74 -41.90 37.37
N SER A 422 -13.78 -41.50 38.12
CA SER A 422 -14.87 -40.67 37.59
C SER A 422 -14.39 -39.28 37.17
N GLU A 423 -13.53 -38.63 37.97
CA GLU A 423 -12.92 -37.34 37.62
C GLU A 423 -12.04 -37.44 36.39
N LYS A 424 -11.22 -38.49 36.28
CA LYS A 424 -10.42 -38.76 35.10
C LYS A 424 -11.30 -38.93 33.86
N GLN A 425 -12.40 -39.66 33.97
CA GLN A 425 -13.34 -39.83 32.86
C GLN A 425 -13.99 -38.49 32.47
N HIS A 426 -14.45 -37.71 33.45
CA HIS A 426 -15.02 -36.38 33.20
C HIS A 426 -14.02 -35.42 32.54
N LEU A 427 -12.76 -35.42 32.99
CA LEU A 427 -11.70 -34.62 32.37
C LEU A 427 -11.41 -35.10 30.94
N SER A 428 -11.38 -36.42 30.71
CA SER A 428 -11.21 -37.00 29.38
C SER A 428 -12.33 -36.56 28.43
N ASP A 429 -13.58 -36.61 28.87
CA ASP A 429 -14.75 -36.20 28.08
C ASP A 429 -14.75 -34.68 27.81
N ALA A 430 -14.32 -33.87 28.79
CA ALA A 430 -14.18 -32.43 28.62
C ALA A 430 -13.08 -32.07 27.62
N VAL A 431 -11.94 -32.77 27.66
CA VAL A 431 -10.86 -32.62 26.68
C VAL A 431 -11.33 -33.04 25.29
N ALA A 432 -12.02 -34.17 25.15
CA ALA A 432 -12.58 -34.61 23.88
C ALA A 432 -13.56 -33.57 23.30
N SER A 433 -14.46 -33.03 24.14
CA SER A 433 -15.41 -31.99 23.75
C SER A 433 -14.73 -30.67 23.34
N LEU A 434 -13.61 -30.33 23.97
CA LEU A 434 -12.80 -29.17 23.59
C LEU A 434 -12.05 -29.41 22.27
N GLN A 435 -11.51 -30.61 22.08
CA GLN A 435 -10.85 -31.00 20.83
C GLN A 435 -11.83 -30.99 19.65
N GLU A 436 -13.05 -31.52 19.82
CA GLU A 436 -14.09 -31.50 18.78
C GLU A 436 -14.51 -30.06 18.44
N ARG A 437 -14.67 -29.19 19.45
CA ARG A 437 -14.94 -27.76 19.23
C ARG A 437 -13.79 -27.05 18.52
N ALA A 438 -12.55 -27.34 18.88
CA ALA A 438 -11.39 -26.78 18.20
C ALA A 438 -11.29 -27.26 16.74
N GLN A 439 -11.50 -28.56 16.50
CA GLN A 439 -11.54 -29.16 15.17
C GLN A 439 -12.65 -28.54 14.33
N SER A 440 -13.89 -28.54 14.80
CA SER A 440 -15.02 -27.93 14.08
C SER A 440 -14.82 -26.44 13.77
N ASN A 441 -14.21 -25.66 14.68
CA ASN A 441 -13.88 -24.26 14.43
C ASN A 441 -12.79 -24.12 13.36
N SER A 442 -11.72 -24.91 13.44
CA SER A 442 -10.67 -24.93 12.43
C SER A 442 -11.19 -25.34 11.05
N GLU A 443 -12.05 -26.37 10.98
CA GLU A 443 -12.72 -26.80 9.74
C GLU A 443 -13.63 -25.70 9.20
N ALA A 444 -14.42 -25.04 10.04
CA ALA A 444 -15.26 -23.92 9.63
C ALA A 444 -14.42 -22.77 9.04
N ARG A 445 -13.29 -22.44 9.69
CA ARG A 445 -12.36 -21.41 9.22
C ARG A 445 -11.71 -21.80 7.88
N VAL A 446 -11.34 -23.07 7.71
CA VAL A 446 -10.81 -23.58 6.43
C VAL A 446 -11.88 -23.47 5.34
N ARG A 447 -13.13 -23.90 5.61
CA ARG A 447 -14.23 -23.77 4.64
C ARG A 447 -14.51 -22.32 4.25
N GLU A 448 -14.44 -21.39 5.20
CA GLU A 448 -14.61 -19.96 4.93
C GLU A 448 -13.48 -19.41 4.06
N VAL A 449 -12.23 -19.76 4.36
CA VAL A 449 -11.05 -19.37 3.55
C VAL A 449 -11.15 -19.97 2.15
N GLU A 450 -11.54 -21.23 2.02
CA GLU A 450 -11.77 -21.86 0.72
C GLU A 450 -12.87 -21.17 -0.07
N ALA A 451 -13.99 -20.79 0.56
CA ALA A 451 -15.06 -20.05 -0.08
C ALA A 451 -14.59 -18.66 -0.55
N LYS A 452 -13.85 -17.93 0.30
CA LYS A 452 -13.24 -16.64 -0.07
C LYS A 452 -12.24 -16.80 -1.21
N ASN A 453 -11.41 -17.83 -1.20
CA ASN A 453 -10.48 -18.12 -2.30
C ASN A 453 -11.21 -18.42 -3.60
N ARG A 454 -12.32 -19.18 -3.57
CA ARG A 454 -13.14 -19.43 -4.77
C ARG A 454 -13.72 -18.13 -5.32
N LEU A 455 -14.23 -17.25 -4.46
CA LEU A 455 -14.74 -15.93 -4.86
C LEU A 455 -13.64 -15.03 -5.41
N LEU A 456 -12.45 -15.03 -4.80
CA LEU A 456 -11.29 -14.29 -5.32
C LEU A 456 -10.86 -14.82 -6.68
N HIS A 457 -10.79 -16.15 -6.87
CA HIS A 457 -10.49 -16.73 -8.17
C HIS A 457 -11.52 -16.34 -9.22
N GLN A 458 -12.82 -16.38 -8.89
CA GLN A 458 -13.89 -15.91 -9.78
C GLN A 458 -13.73 -14.42 -10.14
N SER A 459 -13.45 -13.57 -9.15
CA SER A 459 -13.20 -12.14 -9.37
C SER A 459 -11.96 -11.89 -10.23
N ILE A 460 -10.88 -12.66 -10.01
CA ILE A 460 -9.66 -12.59 -10.83
C ILE A 460 -9.96 -13.04 -12.26
N THR A 461 -10.72 -14.11 -12.47
CA THR A 461 -11.10 -14.55 -13.82
C THR A 461 -11.99 -13.52 -14.51
N ASP A 462 -12.95 -12.93 -13.79
CA ASP A 462 -13.85 -11.91 -14.33
C ASP A 462 -13.07 -10.64 -14.69
N THR A 463 -12.21 -10.15 -13.78
CA THR A 463 -11.35 -8.99 -14.05
C THR A 463 -10.36 -9.27 -15.18
N SER A 464 -9.78 -10.47 -15.26
CA SER A 464 -8.89 -10.86 -16.37
C SER A 464 -9.63 -10.91 -17.70
N SER A 465 -10.86 -11.45 -17.73
CA SER A 465 -11.69 -11.46 -18.94
C SER A 465 -12.09 -10.05 -19.38
N ARG A 466 -12.39 -9.17 -18.42
CA ARG A 466 -12.70 -7.76 -18.67
C ARG A 466 -11.47 -7.01 -19.18
N LEU A 467 -10.29 -7.27 -18.60
CA LEU A 467 -9.01 -6.75 -19.08
C LEU A 467 -8.75 -7.18 -20.52
N ALA A 468 -8.88 -8.48 -20.83
CA ALA A 468 -8.73 -8.98 -22.19
C ALA A 468 -9.71 -8.29 -23.16
N SER A 469 -10.97 -8.08 -22.75
CA SER A 469 -11.95 -7.35 -23.56
C SER A 469 -11.53 -5.89 -23.80
N LEU A 470 -11.06 -5.19 -22.77
CA LEU A 470 -10.58 -3.81 -22.88
C LEU A 470 -9.31 -3.71 -23.72
N GLU A 471 -8.40 -4.67 -23.62
CA GLU A 471 -7.20 -4.77 -24.47
C GLU A 471 -7.58 -4.97 -25.94
N THR A 472 -8.57 -5.81 -26.23
CA THR A 472 -9.07 -5.97 -27.62
C THR A 472 -9.73 -4.69 -28.12
N GLN A 473 -10.51 -3.99 -27.29
CA GLN A 473 -11.10 -2.70 -27.65
C GLN A 473 -10.02 -1.64 -27.89
N LEU A 474 -8.99 -1.58 -27.04
CA LEU A 474 -7.88 -0.65 -27.20
C LEU A 474 -7.13 -0.89 -28.52
N LYS A 475 -6.91 -2.15 -28.90
CA LYS A 475 -6.30 -2.50 -30.20
C LYS A 475 -7.16 -2.02 -31.38
N VAL A 476 -8.48 -2.23 -31.32
CA VAL A 476 -9.40 -1.75 -32.37
C VAL A 476 -9.34 -0.22 -32.48
N VAL A 477 -9.40 0.49 -31.34
CA VAL A 477 -9.31 1.96 -31.32
C VAL A 477 -7.94 2.44 -31.80
N SER A 478 -6.85 1.77 -31.46
CA SER A 478 -5.52 2.14 -31.97
C SER A 478 -5.43 1.96 -33.49
N GLU A 479 -5.93 0.84 -34.02
CA GLU A 479 -6.00 0.60 -35.46
C GLU A 479 -6.87 1.65 -36.17
N GLU A 480 -8.00 2.05 -35.58
CA GLU A 480 -8.84 3.14 -36.10
C GLU A 480 -8.12 4.49 -36.07
N ALA A 481 -7.40 4.79 -34.99
CA ALA A 481 -6.60 6.00 -34.86
C ALA A 481 -5.45 6.04 -35.88
N ASP A 482 -4.81 4.91 -36.16
CA ASP A 482 -3.79 4.78 -37.21
C ASP A 482 -4.41 5.01 -38.60
N ARG A 483 -5.57 4.40 -38.90
CA ARG A 483 -6.31 4.64 -40.16
C ARG A 483 -6.72 6.12 -40.32
N LEU A 484 -7.13 6.77 -39.24
CA LEU A 484 -7.45 8.20 -39.24
C LEU A 484 -6.20 9.05 -39.48
N ARG A 485 -5.06 8.69 -38.88
CA ARG A 485 -3.76 9.35 -39.14
C ARG A 485 -3.32 9.19 -40.60
N GLU A 486 -3.44 8.01 -41.18
CA GLU A 486 -3.15 7.78 -42.61
C GLU A 486 -4.08 8.59 -43.52
N ARG A 487 -5.37 8.70 -43.17
CA ARG A 487 -6.32 9.56 -43.88
C ARG A 487 -5.95 11.03 -43.77
N ALA A 488 -5.61 11.50 -42.58
CA ALA A 488 -5.17 12.87 -42.36
C ALA A 488 -3.90 13.19 -43.17
N GLY A 489 -2.90 12.30 -43.16
CA GLY A 489 -1.69 12.44 -43.97
C GLY A 489 -1.98 12.56 -45.47
N ARG A 490 -2.89 11.72 -45.99
CA ARG A 490 -3.34 11.84 -47.40
C ARG A 490 -4.07 13.15 -47.68
N CYS A 491 -4.91 13.63 -46.76
CA CYS A 491 -5.57 14.94 -46.92
C CYS A 491 -4.52 16.06 -46.96
N GLU A 492 -3.53 16.06 -46.07
CA GLU A 492 -2.45 17.04 -46.10
C GLU A 492 -1.64 16.99 -47.42
N GLU A 493 -1.40 15.80 -47.99
CA GLU A 493 -0.76 15.65 -49.30
C GLU A 493 -1.60 16.29 -50.41
N VAL A 494 -2.91 16.01 -50.44
CA VAL A 494 -3.85 16.61 -51.39
C VAL A 494 -3.91 18.13 -51.21
N GLU A 495 -3.89 18.64 -49.98
CA GLU A 495 -3.82 20.09 -49.71
C GLU A 495 -2.52 20.71 -50.22
N ARG A 496 -1.37 20.04 -50.04
CA ARG A 496 -0.09 20.50 -50.60
C ARG A 496 -0.12 20.51 -52.12
N GLU A 497 -0.73 19.52 -52.76
CA GLU A 497 -0.92 19.48 -54.22
C GLU A 497 -1.87 20.58 -54.70
N ALA A 498 -2.99 20.79 -54.03
CA ALA A 498 -3.92 21.88 -54.32
C ALA A 498 -3.22 23.24 -54.22
N ALA A 499 -2.47 23.50 -53.16
CA ALA A 499 -1.70 24.73 -53.00
C ALA A 499 -0.62 24.91 -54.09
N ARG A 500 0.00 23.83 -54.59
CA ARG A 500 0.93 23.88 -55.73
C ARG A 500 0.20 24.23 -57.02
N LEU A 501 -0.94 23.59 -57.28
CA LEU A 501 -1.78 23.85 -58.45
C LEU A 501 -2.33 25.28 -58.44
N GLU A 502 -2.74 25.79 -57.28
CA GLU A 502 -3.17 27.19 -57.12
C GLU A 502 -2.03 28.17 -57.46
N ARG A 503 -0.81 27.95 -56.93
CA ARG A 503 0.34 28.78 -57.29
C ARG A 503 0.67 28.72 -58.78
N SER A 504 0.56 27.54 -59.39
CA SER A 504 0.74 27.37 -60.84
C SER A 504 -0.32 28.12 -61.63
N ARG A 505 -1.60 28.04 -61.21
CA ARG A 505 -2.72 28.76 -61.81
C ARG A 505 -2.51 30.27 -61.69
N ASP A 506 -2.11 30.76 -60.53
CA ASP A 506 -1.86 32.19 -60.31
C ASP A 506 -0.68 32.70 -61.15
N SER A 507 0.38 31.89 -61.31
CA SER A 507 1.50 32.21 -62.20
C SER A 507 1.05 32.30 -63.66
N LEU A 508 0.28 31.32 -64.14
CA LEU A 508 -0.28 31.33 -65.50
C LEU A 508 -1.29 32.45 -65.72
N SER A 509 -2.06 32.82 -64.69
CA SER A 509 -2.98 33.96 -64.75
C SER A 509 -2.22 35.28 -64.86
N ARG A 510 -1.11 35.45 -64.12
CA ARG A 510 -0.23 36.63 -64.24
C ARG A 510 0.44 36.69 -65.60
N GLU A 511 0.87 35.55 -66.13
CA GLU A 511 1.47 35.47 -67.46
C GLU A 511 0.44 35.79 -68.55
N ASN A 512 -0.78 35.28 -68.45
CA ASN A 512 -1.89 35.69 -69.34
C ASN A 512 -2.15 37.19 -69.24
N HIS A 513 -2.26 37.76 -68.04
CA HIS A 513 -2.46 39.21 -67.91
C HIS A 513 -1.29 40.04 -68.46
N PHE A 514 -0.05 39.55 -68.33
CA PHE A 514 1.11 40.20 -68.94
C PHE A 514 1.04 40.14 -70.47
N LEU A 515 0.68 39.00 -71.04
CA LEU A 515 0.49 38.83 -72.49
C LEU A 515 -0.69 39.68 -73.01
N GLU A 516 -1.82 39.72 -72.30
CA GLU A 516 -2.96 40.58 -72.61
C GLU A 516 -2.57 42.07 -72.59
N ALA A 517 -1.77 42.50 -71.61
CA ALA A 517 -1.26 43.87 -71.55
C ALA A 517 -0.27 44.17 -72.68
N GLU A 518 0.60 43.21 -73.03
CA GLU A 518 1.53 43.34 -74.15
C GLU A 518 0.79 43.40 -75.50
N GLU A 519 -0.26 42.59 -75.69
CA GLU A 519 -1.14 42.65 -76.86
C GLU A 519 -1.88 43.99 -76.96
N ALA A 520 -2.48 44.47 -75.86
CA ALA A 520 -3.11 45.78 -75.81
C ALA A 520 -2.12 46.92 -76.14
N GLN A 521 -0.86 46.80 -75.68
CA GLN A 521 0.19 47.78 -75.98
C GLN A 521 0.62 47.74 -77.45
N ARG A 522 0.68 46.55 -78.08
CA ARG A 522 0.91 46.40 -79.52
C ARG A 522 -0.24 46.97 -80.35
N GLU A 523 -1.49 46.82 -79.90
CA GLU A 523 -2.66 47.43 -80.55
C GLU A 523 -2.61 48.96 -80.48
N LEU A 524 -2.29 49.53 -79.32
CA LEU A 524 -2.07 50.99 -79.17
C LEU A 524 -0.96 51.51 -80.08
N GLN A 525 0.15 50.79 -80.22
CA GLN A 525 1.22 51.16 -81.16
C GLN A 525 0.78 51.07 -82.63
N ARG A 526 -0.06 50.09 -82.99
CA ARG A 526 -0.64 50.01 -84.35
C ARG A 526 -1.57 51.19 -84.63
N LEU A 527 -2.44 51.55 -83.68
CA LEU A 527 -3.32 52.70 -83.80
C LEU A 527 -2.53 54.02 -83.91
N GLY A 528 -1.48 54.20 -83.09
CA GLY A 528 -0.61 55.38 -83.19
C GLY A 528 0.12 55.49 -84.54
N LYS A 529 0.50 54.37 -85.16
CA LYS A 529 1.06 54.37 -86.54
C LYS A 529 0.00 54.79 -87.57
N GLN A 530 -1.21 54.26 -87.46
CA GLN A 530 -2.32 54.62 -88.35
C GLN A 530 -2.74 56.08 -88.21
N GLU A 531 -2.70 56.65 -87.00
CA GLU A 531 -2.95 58.08 -86.76
C GLU A 531 -1.86 58.96 -87.41
N ALA A 532 -0.59 58.57 -87.31
CA ALA A 532 0.51 59.28 -87.98
C ALA A 532 0.40 59.24 -89.51
N GLU A 533 0.05 58.08 -90.07
CA GLU A 533 -0.23 57.91 -91.51
C GLU A 533 -1.41 58.77 -91.97
N ASN A 534 -2.50 58.81 -91.19
CA ASN A 534 -3.64 59.70 -91.47
C ASN A 534 -3.27 61.18 -91.41
N SER A 535 -2.40 61.59 -90.48
CA SER A 535 -1.90 62.97 -90.42
C SER A 535 -1.06 63.34 -91.65
N LEU A 536 -0.23 62.42 -92.14
CA LEU A 536 0.57 62.61 -93.35
C LEU A 536 -0.32 62.71 -94.60
N LEU A 537 -1.28 61.79 -94.76
CA LEU A 537 -2.24 61.82 -95.86
C LEU A 537 -3.11 63.09 -95.83
N SER A 538 -3.42 63.63 -94.65
CA SER A 538 -4.15 64.89 -94.51
C SER A 538 -3.31 66.10 -94.93
N LYS A 539 -2.00 66.11 -94.65
CA LYS A 539 -1.05 67.11 -95.14
C LYS A 539 -0.88 67.04 -96.66
N GLU A 540 -0.72 65.84 -97.21
CA GLU A 540 -0.66 65.65 -98.67
C GLU A 540 -1.96 66.08 -99.37
N ASN A 541 -3.12 65.82 -98.77
CA ASN A 541 -4.40 66.34 -99.27
C ASN A 541 -4.48 67.87 -99.25
N LEU A 542 -3.88 68.52 -98.24
CA LEU A 542 -3.81 69.98 -98.17
C LEU A 542 -2.89 70.55 -99.25
N ASP A 543 -1.72 69.93 -99.46
CA ASP A 543 -0.74 70.37 -100.47
C ASP A 543 -1.25 70.14 -101.91
N LEU A 544 -1.97 69.04 -102.15
CA LEU A 544 -2.69 68.80 -103.40
C LEU A 544 -3.81 69.82 -103.62
N ARG A 545 -4.54 70.22 -102.57
CA ARG A 545 -5.56 71.29 -102.67
C ARG A 545 -4.94 72.65 -103.01
N CYS A 546 -3.86 73.04 -102.35
CA CYS A 546 -3.12 74.27 -102.66
C CYS A 546 -2.57 74.28 -104.10
N SER A 547 -2.13 73.11 -104.60
CA SER A 547 -1.65 72.94 -105.98
C SER A 547 -2.79 73.06 -107.01
N VAL A 548 -3.97 72.51 -106.70
CA VAL A 548 -5.18 72.65 -107.53
C VAL A 548 -5.68 74.10 -107.54
N GLU A 549 -5.56 74.83 -106.44
CA GLU A 549 -5.99 76.23 -106.35
C GLU A 549 -5.07 77.17 -107.16
N ASN A 550 -3.77 76.88 -107.20
CA ASN A 550 -2.80 77.55 -108.09
C ASN A 550 -2.99 77.22 -109.58
N LEU A 551 -3.44 76.00 -109.91
CA LEU A 551 -3.83 75.63 -111.28
C LEU A 551 -5.18 76.26 -111.68
N ARG A 552 -6.09 76.49 -110.74
CA ARG A 552 -7.37 77.21 -110.97
C ARG A 552 -7.18 78.71 -111.20
N SER A 553 -6.27 79.37 -110.48
CA SER A 553 -5.97 80.80 -110.68
C SER A 553 -5.24 81.09 -112.00
N SER A 554 -4.47 80.13 -112.52
CA SER A 554 -3.87 80.18 -113.86
C SER A 554 -4.86 79.80 -114.98
N THR A 555 -5.87 78.97 -114.70
CA THR A 555 -6.93 78.59 -115.66
C THR A 555 -8.06 79.63 -115.78
N ALA A 556 -8.24 80.52 -114.80
CA ALA A 556 -9.23 81.62 -114.85
C ALA A 556 -8.89 82.76 -115.84
N ARG A 557 -7.67 82.77 -116.43
CA ARG A 557 -7.24 83.72 -117.48
C ARG A 557 -7.48 83.23 -118.92
N LEU A 558 -7.95 82.00 -119.10
CA LEU A 558 -8.24 81.38 -120.40
C LEU A 558 -9.50 81.92 -121.14
N PRO A 559 -10.57 82.43 -120.50
CA PRO A 559 -11.71 82.98 -121.24
C PRO A 559 -11.40 84.35 -121.87
N THR A 560 -10.66 85.20 -121.15
CA THR A 560 -10.26 86.54 -121.63
C THR A 560 -9.25 86.50 -122.78
N LEU A 561 -8.36 85.49 -122.79
CA LEU A 561 -7.44 85.25 -123.92
C LEU A 561 -8.10 84.46 -125.07
N GLN A 562 -9.26 83.82 -124.86
CA GLN A 562 -10.07 83.20 -125.92
C GLN A 562 -10.93 84.22 -126.68
N GLU A 563 -11.39 85.30 -126.03
CA GLU A 563 -12.07 86.42 -126.70
C GLU A 563 -11.09 87.24 -127.56
N GLU A 564 -9.90 87.53 -127.04
CA GLU A 564 -8.83 88.22 -127.80
C GLU A 564 -8.29 87.36 -128.97
N LEU A 565 -8.21 86.03 -128.82
CA LEU A 565 -7.88 85.12 -129.93
C LEU A 565 -8.99 85.05 -130.99
N GLN A 566 -10.26 85.23 -130.62
CA GLN A 566 -11.38 85.32 -131.57
C GLN A 566 -11.44 86.67 -132.31
N GLU A 567 -11.05 87.79 -131.67
CA GLU A 567 -10.87 89.09 -132.35
C GLU A 567 -9.67 89.08 -133.31
N VAL A 568 -8.52 88.56 -132.87
CA VAL A 568 -7.33 88.40 -133.72
C VAL A 568 -7.55 87.37 -134.84
N GLN A 569 -8.44 86.38 -134.67
CA GLN A 569 -8.87 85.47 -135.74
C GLN A 569 -9.81 86.14 -136.76
N ARG A 570 -10.67 87.09 -136.37
CA ARG A 570 -11.48 87.91 -137.30
C ARG A 570 -10.61 88.90 -138.07
N GLU A 571 -9.66 89.55 -137.40
CA GLU A 571 -8.68 90.42 -138.05
C GLU A 571 -7.73 89.65 -138.98
N ARG A 572 -7.36 88.41 -138.63
CA ARG A 572 -6.59 87.51 -139.51
C ARG A 572 -7.40 87.06 -140.74
N GLN A 573 -8.73 86.92 -140.64
CA GLN A 573 -9.61 86.61 -141.79
C GLN A 573 -9.81 87.82 -142.72
N GLU A 574 -9.89 89.05 -142.19
CA GLU A 574 -9.89 90.28 -143.01
C GLU A 574 -8.52 90.57 -143.66
N LEU A 575 -7.43 90.29 -142.94
CA LEU A 575 -6.07 90.34 -143.50
C LEU A 575 -5.82 89.23 -144.55
N GLN A 576 -6.54 88.09 -144.49
CA GLN A 576 -6.51 87.07 -145.56
C GLN A 576 -7.29 87.49 -146.81
N ARG A 577 -8.43 88.21 -146.68
CA ARG A 577 -9.14 88.81 -147.84
C ARG A 577 -8.34 89.92 -148.52
N ARG A 578 -7.65 90.77 -147.74
CA ARG A 578 -6.74 91.81 -148.27
C ARG A 578 -5.46 91.21 -148.87
N LEU A 579 -5.04 90.01 -148.45
CA LEU A 579 -3.94 89.26 -149.06
C LEU A 579 -4.33 88.61 -150.40
N GLU A 580 -5.61 88.22 -150.58
CA GLU A 580 -6.16 87.72 -151.85
C GLU A 580 -6.33 88.84 -152.90
N GLU A 581 -6.75 90.05 -152.51
CA GLU A 581 -6.80 91.23 -153.38
C GLU A 581 -5.40 91.73 -153.78
N ALA A 582 -4.42 91.72 -152.86
CA ALA A 582 -3.01 92.04 -153.16
C ALA A 582 -2.30 90.91 -153.97
N SER A 583 -2.81 89.69 -153.92
CA SER A 583 -2.36 88.54 -154.73
C SER A 583 -2.77 88.69 -156.22
N GLU A 584 -3.95 89.25 -156.52
CA GLU A 584 -4.36 89.56 -157.90
C GLU A 584 -3.56 90.73 -158.52
N GLU A 585 -3.15 91.72 -157.72
CA GLU A 585 -2.26 92.81 -158.16
C GLU A 585 -0.84 92.31 -158.47
N THR A 586 -0.31 91.35 -157.68
CA THR A 586 1.00 90.70 -157.96
C THR A 586 0.95 89.69 -159.12
N GLN A 587 -0.23 89.22 -159.53
CA GLN A 587 -0.43 88.44 -160.77
C GLN A 587 -0.50 89.32 -162.03
N GLY A 588 -0.89 90.61 -161.88
CA GLY A 588 -0.78 91.63 -162.92
C GLY A 588 0.66 92.03 -163.24
N GLU A 589 1.54 92.07 -162.24
CA GLU A 589 2.96 92.37 -162.44
C GLU A 589 3.80 91.17 -162.91
N LYS A 590 3.38 89.93 -162.64
CA LYS A 590 3.96 88.72 -163.28
C LYS A 590 3.68 88.63 -164.79
N LYS A 591 2.59 89.20 -165.32
CA LYS A 591 2.39 89.37 -166.79
C LYS A 591 3.23 90.51 -167.38
N ARG A 592 3.79 91.38 -166.53
CA ARG A 592 4.82 92.37 -166.89
C ARG A 592 6.24 91.76 -166.81
N ALA A 593 6.45 90.75 -165.96
CA ALA A 593 7.69 89.99 -165.87
C ALA A 593 8.07 89.21 -167.16
N GLU A 594 7.12 88.83 -168.03
CA GLU A 594 7.46 88.01 -169.21
C GLU A 594 7.47 88.79 -170.55
N ARG A 595 6.86 89.98 -170.60
CA ARG A 595 6.81 90.81 -171.83
C ARG A 595 8.03 91.72 -172.01
N LEU A 596 8.75 92.09 -170.95
CA LEU A 596 9.90 93.01 -171.02
C LEU A 596 11.26 92.32 -171.06
N GLU A 597 11.33 91.01 -170.77
CA GLU A 597 12.53 90.21 -171.03
C GLU A 597 12.61 89.74 -172.49
N LEU A 598 11.46 89.57 -173.17
CA LEU A 598 11.35 89.24 -174.60
C LEU A 598 11.33 90.48 -175.50
N ASN A 599 10.72 91.56 -175.03
CA ASN A 599 10.94 92.87 -175.63
C ASN A 599 12.30 93.35 -175.20
N LEU A 600 13.26 93.22 -176.10
CA LEU A 600 14.36 94.16 -176.20
C LEU A 600 15.72 93.73 -175.59
N ALA A 601 15.87 92.43 -175.39
CA ALA A 601 17.00 91.71 -176.00
C ALA A 601 17.11 92.01 -177.53
N ALA A 602 16.00 92.41 -178.16
CA ALA A 602 15.94 93.07 -179.46
C ALA A 602 16.36 94.57 -179.50
N LEU A 603 16.37 95.38 -178.41
CA LEU A 603 16.85 96.80 -178.44
C LEU A 603 18.34 96.91 -178.12
N ASN A 604 18.91 95.92 -177.42
CA ASN A 604 20.37 95.76 -177.39
C ASN A 604 20.95 95.31 -178.75
N GLN A 605 20.10 94.85 -179.68
CA GLN A 605 20.39 94.68 -181.12
C GLN A 605 19.68 95.70 -182.02
N GLU A 606 18.87 96.59 -181.42
CA GLU A 606 18.32 97.87 -181.94
C GLU A 606 19.03 99.10 -181.32
N LYS A 607 20.32 98.94 -180.96
CA LYS A 607 21.38 99.13 -181.97
C LYS A 607 21.79 100.59 -181.93
N ARG A 608 23.05 100.86 -181.65
CA ARG A 608 24.16 100.48 -182.57
C ARG A 608 23.92 100.77 -184.08
N ARG A 609 22.70 101.16 -184.53
CA ARG A 609 22.33 101.83 -185.80
C ARG A 609 21.70 103.21 -185.53
N LEU A 610 21.08 103.48 -184.36
CA LEU A 610 20.53 104.83 -184.03
C LEU A 610 21.52 105.77 -183.33
N GLU A 611 22.56 105.24 -182.69
CA GLU A 611 23.76 106.02 -182.34
C GLU A 611 24.53 106.49 -183.60
N GLU A 612 24.11 106.09 -184.82
CA GLU A 612 24.64 106.55 -186.12
C GLU A 612 23.66 107.46 -186.92
N GLU A 613 22.37 107.61 -186.54
CA GLU A 613 21.33 108.20 -187.42
C GLU A 613 20.74 109.58 -187.03
N VAL A 614 20.53 109.95 -185.75
CA VAL A 614 19.88 111.26 -185.41
C VAL A 614 20.85 112.39 -185.02
N GLU A 615 22.14 112.17 -185.28
CA GLU A 615 23.11 113.26 -185.58
C GLU A 615 22.76 114.09 -186.84
N LYS A 616 21.59 113.86 -187.47
CA LYS A 616 21.01 114.61 -188.61
C LYS A 616 19.86 115.56 -188.24
N SER A 617 19.18 115.39 -187.12
CA SER A 617 17.92 116.11 -186.86
C SER A 617 17.90 116.71 -185.46
N LYS A 618 18.74 117.67 -185.04
CA LYS A 618 19.77 118.56 -185.63
C LYS A 618 19.35 119.67 -186.60
N GLU A 619 18.55 119.41 -187.60
CA GLU A 619 18.07 120.51 -188.45
C GLU A 619 16.82 121.12 -187.89
N GLU A 620 16.04 120.27 -187.23
CA GLU A 620 14.60 120.38 -187.38
C GLU A 620 13.93 120.94 -186.16
N ARG A 621 14.25 122.20 -185.99
CA ARG A 621 13.70 123.22 -186.86
C ARG A 621 12.57 123.71 -186.03
N VAL A 622 12.64 124.99 -185.75
CA VAL A 622 12.09 125.88 -186.77
C VAL A 622 10.62 125.54 -187.01
N GLU A 623 9.91 124.84 -186.13
CA GLU A 623 8.43 124.79 -186.00
C GLU A 623 7.92 125.76 -184.95
N VAL A 624 8.82 126.31 -184.14
CA VAL A 624 8.98 127.75 -184.10
C VAL A 624 7.66 128.48 -184.19
N GLU A 625 7.50 129.12 -185.32
CA GLU A 625 6.37 129.33 -186.18
C GLU A 625 4.99 129.00 -185.75
N ARG A 626 4.78 128.02 -184.89
CA ARG A 626 3.56 127.84 -184.16
C ARG A 626 3.13 129.17 -183.55
N LYS A 627 4.07 129.68 -182.73
CA LYS A 627 4.36 131.10 -182.55
C LYS A 627 3.08 131.87 -182.21
N ARG A 628 3.18 133.16 -182.37
CA ARG A 628 2.38 133.87 -183.36
C ARG A 628 0.89 133.66 -183.45
N ARG A 629 0.33 132.46 -183.44
CA ARG A 629 -0.89 132.31 -184.22
C ARG A 629 -2.13 132.67 -183.46
N GLU A 630 -2.25 132.38 -182.17
CA GLU A 630 -3.52 132.73 -181.52
C GLU A 630 -3.38 133.62 -180.26
N THR A 631 -2.25 134.35 -180.16
CA THR A 631 -2.19 135.80 -179.79
C THR A 631 -3.35 136.63 -180.33
N GLN A 632 -3.98 136.14 -181.39
CA GLN A 632 -5.02 136.80 -182.17
C GLN A 632 -6.41 136.25 -181.92
N SER A 633 -6.55 135.30 -180.97
CA SER A 633 -7.87 134.93 -180.50
C SER A 633 -8.33 136.03 -179.54
N ARG A 634 -8.93 135.77 -178.41
CA ARG A 634 -10.19 136.50 -178.23
C ARG A 634 -10.12 137.74 -177.29
N GLU A 635 -9.16 138.60 -177.65
CA GLU A 635 -9.36 140.04 -178.02
C GLU A 635 -10.83 140.35 -178.39
N GLU A 636 -11.52 139.39 -178.99
CA GLU A 636 -12.91 139.48 -179.38
C GLU A 636 -13.87 139.85 -178.24
N GLU A 637 -13.88 139.25 -177.04
CA GLU A 637 -15.15 139.26 -176.31
C GLU A 637 -15.23 140.15 -175.06
N LEU A 638 -14.23 141.07 -174.94
CA LEU A 638 -14.35 142.49 -174.52
C LEU A 638 -15.64 143.19 -174.97
N ARG A 639 -16.26 142.68 -176.04
CA ARG A 639 -17.35 143.34 -176.75
C ARG A 639 -18.73 142.85 -176.35
N ARG A 640 -18.84 141.67 -175.71
CA ARG A 640 -20.14 141.16 -175.29
C ARG A 640 -20.49 141.63 -173.89
N GLU A 641 -20.68 142.92 -173.75
CA GLU A 641 -22.07 143.33 -173.86
C GLU A 641 -22.39 143.91 -172.49
N VAL A 642 -22.13 145.22 -172.31
CA VAL A 642 -22.37 146.37 -173.24
C VAL A 642 -23.82 146.40 -173.72
N GLU A 643 -24.40 145.27 -174.06
CA GLU A 643 -25.83 145.04 -174.06
C GLU A 643 -26.08 144.36 -172.70
N GLU A 644 -26.38 145.05 -171.62
CA GLU A 644 -27.74 145.46 -171.32
C GLU A 644 -27.59 146.18 -169.95
N LEU A 645 -26.81 147.27 -169.77
CA LEU A 645 -26.97 148.68 -170.18
C LEU A 645 -28.42 149.11 -170.26
N LYS A 646 -29.13 148.38 -171.08
CA LYS A 646 -30.34 148.92 -171.66
C LYS A 646 -31.43 148.86 -170.66
N GLU A 647 -31.51 147.76 -169.96
CA GLU A 647 -32.81 147.19 -169.91
C GLU A 647 -33.27 147.03 -168.48
N GLU A 648 -33.88 148.03 -167.90
CA GLU A 648 -34.42 149.25 -168.47
C GLU A 648 -34.83 149.98 -167.18
N ILE A 649 -35.49 151.11 -167.22
CA ILE A 649 -36.93 151.01 -166.94
C ILE A 649 -37.16 149.96 -165.84
N TYR A 650 -36.97 150.39 -164.63
CA TYR A 650 -38.06 151.17 -164.11
C TYR A 650 -37.42 151.95 -162.96
N LEU A 651 -36.71 153.05 -163.22
CA LEU A 651 -37.16 154.27 -163.89
C LEU A 651 -38.62 154.48 -163.56
N LEU A 652 -38.83 155.39 -162.63
CA LEU A 652 -40.15 155.78 -162.20
C LEU A 652 -40.77 154.61 -161.40
N SER A 653 -41.52 154.81 -160.35
CA SER A 653 -42.59 155.77 -160.36
C SER A 653 -43.00 155.98 -158.90
N VAL A 654 -42.66 157.09 -158.23
CA VAL A 654 -42.92 158.50 -158.55
C VAL A 654 -44.32 158.88 -158.12
N PHE A 655 -44.43 159.65 -157.05
CA PHE A 655 -45.08 160.96 -157.08
C PHE A 655 -44.66 161.75 -155.82
N CYS A 656 -44.13 162.95 -156.07
CA CYS A 656 -43.67 164.01 -155.15
C CYS A 656 -42.33 163.83 -154.44
#